data_AF-A0A524IHD1-F1
#
_entry.id   AF-A0A524IHD1-F1
#
_cell.length_a   1.000
_cell.length_b   1.000
_cell.length_c   1.000
_cell.angle_alpha   90.00
_cell.angle_beta   90.00
_cell.angle_gamma   90.00
#
_symmetry.space_group_name_H-M   'P 1'
#
loop_
_entity.id
_entity.type
_entity.pdbx_description
1 polymer ?
#
loop_
_entity_poly.entity_id
_entity_poly.type
_entity_poly.pdbx_seq_one_letter_code
_entity_poly.pdbx_strand_id
1 'polypeptide(L)'
;MLAFIFRKRTGFILLIVLLCGLGVILLTRLPVQLYPRTNRPRVMASINHPGYSAVDFSREFSASIESQFLAIEGVDILNVQYGSDHSNFSMTFDWSVDAVKAKADVESAMNTIKNQLPADFRDNYRVCFSSGENAGYLVVGVASEKISPEDLYTILKASVEPKLNQAQDVEVVEIFNVEDLQATVLLRQTDMLRYGITIRDVDAAMRVGYLPQSVGVLREGDSRYSVRFAKGSSSVYDLGDIPIIQLGDVSVRLQDVADIDIRYTIPRQLFLMDGKRGIQITASPIDGGNIKLMSEDILNILENSRETGILPEDTTITSYLNPAEYIDRSISSVVKAAILGAALAMLIVLLSLGELKNTLLIGISLPLSLILSFILMYVFKVSLNLISLGGMALAVGMVVDSSIVVMENIHRHHIDERPLRDTVHLKDLILRAVKQVQGPVIASTLTSILVFLPIPFTAPLTNAILGDQAKVVIFSLSFAMVVALTVVPLVAFLLDRRKAAHGKSLDEEATPKGLAKISTRVMGWLIKLYKRALRAIISRPATSLIAIVIAAAVFAVCVLVLLPLIPKEIISPPQSDRIVVFMRRATSIETLELVETVMPEMDRQVKAAVGDYVKSTYSEVRGFSNRFFVLLKSPSDADHVMADLQKLFVSDNEWYYNIMMWDPAQLPLPRTMDLQISVKGEDEAEKVALLERIRDIINGLEVYGWTFTNPSTSFANELQMSARKETINSIPGYSESSLLSLVSRILQGTATLEYEEGSTTVQVTAEYPEELVQGRYNLSNFLLPYKQGTVPLKHFFNFSESQSVSEIVSENGDPVFRVYAAMPPGSAAAKRAALENQVKEELDAKLTLPAGYTLIFENPQ
;
A
#
# COMPACT_ATOMS: atom_id res chain seq x y z
N MET A 1 39.54 -20.98 24.25
CA MET A 1 38.17 -21.39 23.89
C MET A 1 38.10 -22.81 23.32
N LEU A 2 38.67 -23.09 22.14
CA LEU A 2 38.53 -24.40 21.48
C LEU A 2 38.98 -25.60 22.33
N ALA A 3 40.08 -25.47 23.08
CA ALA A 3 40.56 -26.49 24.01
C ALA A 3 39.53 -26.86 25.11
N PHE A 4 38.73 -25.88 25.57
CA PHE A 4 37.65 -26.08 26.53
C PHE A 4 36.46 -26.82 25.88
N ILE A 5 36.08 -26.43 24.65
CA ILE A 5 35.06 -27.12 23.87
C ILE A 5 35.41 -28.60 23.68
N PHE A 6 36.67 -28.91 23.35
CA PHE A 6 37.14 -30.30 23.25
C PHE A 6 37.03 -31.08 24.57
N ARG A 7 37.23 -30.42 25.73
CA ARG A 7 37.09 -31.05 27.06
C ARG A 7 35.63 -31.32 27.42
N LYS A 8 34.71 -30.43 27.04
CA LYS A 8 33.26 -30.50 27.32
C LYS A 8 32.43 -30.76 26.06
N ARG A 9 32.93 -31.59 25.15
CA ARG A 9 32.36 -31.81 23.81
C ARG A 9 30.90 -32.21 23.79
N THR A 10 30.46 -33.06 24.72
CA THR A 10 29.07 -33.53 24.80
C THR A 10 28.13 -32.39 25.17
N GLY A 11 28.50 -31.57 26.16
CA GLY A 11 27.74 -30.39 26.54
C GLY A 11 27.67 -29.33 25.44
N PHE A 12 28.77 -29.13 24.70
CA PHE A 12 28.78 -28.18 23.58
C PHE A 12 27.90 -28.65 22.41
N ILE A 13 27.95 -29.93 22.04
CA ILE A 13 27.07 -30.48 21.00
C ILE A 13 25.60 -30.35 21.42
N LEU A 14 25.28 -30.67 22.68
CA LEU A 14 23.92 -30.53 23.20
C LEU A 14 23.44 -29.07 23.17
N LEU A 15 24.31 -28.12 23.52
CA LEU A 15 24.02 -26.68 23.41
C LEU A 15 23.73 -26.28 21.96
N ILE A 16 24.55 -26.69 21.00
CA ILE A 16 24.33 -26.38 19.59
C ILE A 16 23.02 -27.00 19.09
N VAL A 17 22.74 -28.26 19.42
CA VAL A 17 21.46 -28.91 19.07
C VAL A 17 20.27 -28.17 19.68
N LEU A 18 20.38 -27.71 20.94
CA LEU A 18 19.33 -26.93 21.60
C LEU A 18 19.14 -25.56 20.94
N LEU A 19 20.23 -24.88 20.56
CA LEU A 19 20.16 -23.62 19.82
C LEU A 19 19.58 -23.82 18.41
N CYS A 20 19.88 -24.93 17.74
CA CYS A 20 19.22 -25.27 16.48
C CYS A 20 17.72 -25.51 16.68
N GLY A 21 17.34 -26.26 17.71
CA GLY A 21 15.94 -26.47 18.05
C GLY A 21 15.21 -25.16 18.33
N LEU A 22 15.85 -24.26 19.10
CA LEU A 22 15.34 -22.92 19.33
C LEU A 22 15.23 -22.12 18.03
N GLY A 23 16.25 -22.13 17.17
CA GLY A 23 16.23 -21.45 15.87
C GLY A 23 15.09 -21.94 14.97
N VAL A 24 14.83 -23.25 14.94
CA VAL A 24 13.70 -23.84 14.19
C VAL A 24 12.35 -23.43 14.78
N ILE A 25 12.21 -23.40 16.12
CA ILE A 25 10.98 -22.94 16.79
C ILE A 25 10.76 -21.44 16.55
N LEU A 26 11.82 -20.64 16.56
CA LEU A 26 11.72 -19.20 16.33
C LEU A 26 11.43 -18.90 14.86
N LEU A 27 11.95 -19.70 13.92
CA LEU A 27 11.60 -19.59 12.50
C LEU A 27 10.09 -19.68 12.27
N THR A 28 9.37 -20.58 12.96
CA THR A 28 7.91 -20.69 12.83
C THR A 28 7.13 -19.57 13.53
N ARG A 29 7.79 -18.77 14.37
CA ARG A 29 7.20 -17.62 15.07
C ARG A 29 7.57 -16.27 14.48
N LEU A 30 8.46 -16.22 13.49
CA LEU A 30 8.78 -14.98 12.81
C LEU A 30 7.58 -14.52 11.97
N PRO A 31 7.17 -13.24 12.06
CA PRO A 31 6.10 -12.73 11.22
C PRO A 31 6.54 -12.77 9.76
N VAL A 32 5.65 -13.26 8.90
CA VAL A 32 5.86 -13.32 7.45
C VAL A 32 5.17 -12.12 6.83
N GLN A 33 5.96 -11.24 6.22
CA GLN A 33 5.52 -9.96 5.67
C GLN A 33 6.01 -9.81 4.23
N LEU A 34 5.35 -8.98 3.42
CA LEU A 34 5.80 -8.72 2.06
C LEU A 34 7.08 -7.86 2.09
N TYR A 35 7.03 -6.77 2.85
CA TYR A 35 8.14 -5.86 3.08
C TYR A 35 8.35 -5.62 4.57
N PRO A 36 9.54 -5.16 4.99
CA PRO A 36 9.68 -4.56 6.31
C PRO A 36 8.78 -3.32 6.44
N ARG A 37 8.65 -2.76 7.64
CA ARG A 37 7.92 -1.51 7.84
C ARG A 37 8.63 -0.37 7.09
N THR A 38 8.19 -0.09 5.86
CA THR A 38 8.79 0.88 4.94
C THR A 38 8.06 2.20 4.86
N ASN A 39 6.97 2.37 5.60
CA ASN A 39 6.14 3.57 5.49
C ASN A 39 6.08 4.27 6.84
N ARG A 40 6.22 5.60 6.79
CA ARG A 40 5.88 6.50 7.89
C ARG A 40 4.40 6.32 8.26
N PRO A 41 4.03 6.33 9.54
CA PRO A 41 2.63 6.34 9.92
C PRO A 41 1.93 7.52 9.24
N ARG A 42 0.80 7.25 8.59
CA ARG A 42 0.02 8.28 7.91
C ARG A 42 -1.42 8.20 8.39
N VAL A 43 -1.90 9.30 8.91
CA VAL A 43 -3.29 9.45 9.36
C VAL A 43 -3.96 10.46 8.45
N MET A 44 -5.18 10.15 8.03
CA MET A 44 -6.00 11.04 7.23
C MET A 44 -7.20 11.47 8.07
N ALA A 45 -7.43 12.78 8.12
CA ALA A 45 -8.67 13.36 8.60
C ALA A 45 -9.41 13.98 7.41
N SER A 46 -10.72 13.83 7.34
CA SER A 46 -11.56 14.49 6.35
C SER A 46 -12.69 15.22 7.05
N ILE A 47 -12.99 16.44 6.60
CA ILE A 47 -14.11 17.24 7.08
C ILE A 47 -15.04 17.47 5.88
N ASN A 48 -16.29 17.04 5.99
CA ASN A 48 -17.30 17.33 5.00
C ASN A 48 -18.02 18.62 5.40
N HIS A 49 -18.05 19.61 4.53
CA HIS A 49 -18.59 20.96 4.74
C HIS A 49 -19.51 21.38 3.57
N PRO A 50 -20.62 20.66 3.33
CA PRO A 50 -21.46 20.89 2.16
C PRO A 50 -21.92 22.35 2.04
N GLY A 51 -21.72 22.94 0.87
CA GLY A 51 -22.05 24.32 0.54
C GLY A 51 -20.90 25.32 0.68
N TYR A 52 -19.71 24.93 1.16
CA TYR A 52 -18.52 25.78 1.14
C TYR A 52 -17.68 25.53 -0.11
N SER A 53 -17.16 26.61 -0.71
CA SER A 53 -16.14 26.53 -1.75
C SER A 53 -14.77 26.24 -1.13
N ALA A 54 -13.85 25.71 -1.95
CA ALA A 54 -12.47 25.47 -1.54
C ALA A 54 -11.81 26.76 -1.00
N VAL A 55 -12.06 27.88 -1.68
CA VAL A 55 -11.51 29.21 -1.33
C VAL A 55 -12.06 29.72 -0.01
N ASP A 56 -13.38 29.70 0.18
CA ASP A 56 -14.00 30.26 1.37
C ASP A 56 -13.68 29.44 2.62
N PHE A 57 -13.72 28.10 2.51
CA PHE A 57 -13.37 27.23 3.63
C PHE A 57 -11.90 27.36 4.02
N SER A 58 -11.00 27.38 3.03
CA SER A 58 -9.58 27.57 3.28
C SER A 58 -9.32 28.93 3.94
N ARG A 59 -9.90 30.02 3.42
CA ARG A 59 -9.68 31.37 3.97
C ARG A 59 -10.16 31.51 5.42
N GLU A 60 -11.31 30.92 5.76
CA GLU A 60 -11.89 31.06 7.10
C GLU A 60 -11.23 30.12 8.13
N PHE A 61 -10.95 28.87 7.75
CA PHE A 61 -10.60 27.82 8.73
C PHE A 61 -9.17 27.29 8.64
N SER A 62 -8.41 27.53 7.56
CA SER A 62 -7.07 26.93 7.37
C SER A 62 -6.12 27.18 8.52
N ALA A 63 -5.93 28.45 8.91
CA ALA A 63 -5.02 28.82 9.98
C ALA A 63 -5.34 28.13 11.32
N SER A 64 -6.64 27.92 11.62
CA SER A 64 -7.07 27.27 12.85
C SER A 64 -6.94 25.75 12.81
N ILE A 65 -7.23 25.14 11.66
CA ILE A 65 -7.19 23.68 11.49
C ILE A 65 -5.74 23.20 11.31
N GLU A 66 -4.99 23.80 10.39
CA GLU A 66 -3.63 23.39 10.05
C GLU A 66 -2.68 23.56 11.23
N SER A 67 -2.82 24.64 12.01
CA SER A 67 -2.00 24.85 13.20
C SER A 67 -2.22 23.80 14.30
N GLN A 68 -3.45 23.31 14.46
CA GLN A 68 -3.76 22.24 15.42
C GLN A 68 -3.15 20.90 14.99
N PHE A 69 -3.19 20.59 13.69
CA PHE A 69 -2.56 19.39 13.17
C PHE A 69 -1.04 19.45 13.19
N LEU A 70 -0.45 20.59 12.84
CA LEU A 70 1.00 20.81 12.92
C LEU A 70 1.52 20.82 14.37
N ALA A 71 0.66 21.15 15.35
CA ALA A 71 1.01 21.11 16.76
C ALA A 71 1.08 19.68 17.34
N ILE A 72 0.62 18.67 16.60
CA ILE A 72 0.71 17.27 17.04
C ILE A 72 2.18 16.83 17.01
N GLU A 73 2.65 16.27 18.13
CA GLU A 73 4.03 15.82 18.27
C GLU A 73 4.36 14.71 17.25
N GLY A 74 5.40 14.94 16.45
CA GLY A 74 5.89 13.96 15.48
C GLY A 74 5.21 14.02 14.11
N VAL A 75 4.40 15.02 13.80
CA VAL A 75 3.98 15.32 12.42
C VAL A 75 5.15 15.94 11.66
N ASP A 76 5.57 15.29 10.58
CA ASP A 76 6.68 15.74 9.72
C ASP A 76 6.14 16.44 8.46
N ILE A 77 5.06 15.91 7.87
CA ILE A 77 4.41 16.51 6.69
C ILE A 77 2.90 16.53 6.89
N LEU A 78 2.30 17.72 6.80
CA LEU A 78 0.86 17.94 6.66
C LEU A 78 0.56 18.32 5.21
N ASN A 79 -0.13 17.46 4.47
CA ASN A 79 -0.71 17.82 3.17
C ASN A 79 -2.19 18.07 3.34
N VAL A 80 -2.68 19.21 2.86
CA VAL A 80 -4.08 19.61 2.96
C VAL A 80 -4.63 19.87 1.58
N GLN A 81 -5.82 19.36 1.34
CA GLN A 81 -6.58 19.56 0.11
C GLN A 81 -7.95 20.08 0.47
N TYR A 82 -8.17 21.37 0.19
CA TYR A 82 -9.47 22.02 0.29
C TYR A 82 -10.19 21.86 -1.04
N GLY A 83 -11.34 21.19 -1.06
CA GLY A 83 -12.22 21.10 -2.22
C GLY A 83 -13.59 21.71 -1.92
N SER A 84 -14.47 21.73 -2.92
CA SER A 84 -15.89 22.00 -2.68
C SER A 84 -16.53 20.89 -1.86
N ASP A 85 -17.33 21.27 -0.86
CA ASP A 85 -18.08 20.40 0.05
C ASP A 85 -17.28 19.47 0.97
N HIS A 86 -15.97 19.31 0.75
CA HIS A 86 -15.12 18.47 1.59
C HIS A 86 -13.67 18.93 1.58
N SER A 87 -12.94 18.61 2.66
CA SER A 87 -11.50 18.85 2.76
C SER A 87 -10.79 17.68 3.40
N ASN A 88 -9.63 17.35 2.85
CA ASN A 88 -8.80 16.22 3.25
C ASN A 88 -7.49 16.72 3.85
N PHE A 89 -7.12 16.17 4.99
CA PHE A 89 -5.92 16.48 5.74
C PHE A 89 -5.13 15.19 5.92
N SER A 90 -3.94 15.11 5.33
CA SER A 90 -3.06 13.95 5.37
C SER A 90 -1.81 14.28 6.18
N MET A 91 -1.71 13.69 7.37
CA MET A 91 -0.58 13.86 8.28
C MET A 91 0.34 12.65 8.16
N THR A 92 1.59 12.90 7.76
CA THR A 92 2.66 11.91 7.75
C THR A 92 3.55 12.15 8.97
N PHE A 93 3.65 11.15 9.83
CA PHE A 93 4.40 11.20 11.07
C PHE A 93 5.83 10.72 10.89
N ASP A 94 6.70 11.08 11.83
CA ASP A 94 8.04 10.52 11.94
C ASP A 94 8.03 9.00 12.11
N TRP A 95 9.08 8.35 11.62
CA TRP A 95 9.27 6.89 11.67
C TRP A 95 9.26 6.28 13.07
N SER A 96 9.49 7.11 14.11
CA SER A 96 9.53 6.67 15.50
C SER A 96 8.17 6.65 16.20
N VAL A 97 7.16 7.27 15.59
CA VAL A 97 5.82 7.38 16.17
C VAL A 97 5.06 6.09 15.95
N ASP A 98 4.37 5.62 16.99
CA ASP A 98 3.47 4.48 16.90
C ASP A 98 2.20 4.88 16.13
N ALA A 99 1.77 4.06 15.17
CA ALA A 99 0.61 4.38 14.33
C ALA A 99 -0.68 4.51 15.16
N VAL A 100 -0.92 3.63 16.13
CA VAL A 100 -2.12 3.68 16.99
C VAL A 100 -2.13 4.97 17.81
N LYS A 101 -0.98 5.34 18.37
CA LYS A 101 -0.83 6.64 19.06
C LYS A 101 -1.08 7.81 18.12
N ALA A 102 -0.48 7.81 16.92
CA ALA A 102 -0.67 8.89 15.94
C ALA A 102 -2.14 9.11 15.59
N LYS A 103 -2.92 8.03 15.37
CA LYS A 103 -4.36 8.15 15.12
C LYS A 103 -5.11 8.73 16.31
N ALA A 104 -4.83 8.25 17.52
CA ALA A 104 -5.45 8.77 18.73
C ALA A 104 -5.16 10.28 18.94
N ASP A 105 -3.93 10.71 18.65
CA ASP A 105 -3.53 12.11 18.74
C ASP A 105 -4.26 12.98 17.70
N VAL A 106 -4.42 12.50 16.46
CA VAL A 106 -5.22 13.19 15.42
C VAL A 106 -6.71 13.24 15.78
N GLU A 107 -7.28 12.16 16.31
CA GLU A 107 -8.66 12.15 16.80
C GLU A 107 -8.87 13.17 17.93
N SER A 108 -7.90 13.29 18.84
CA SER A 108 -7.91 14.29 19.91
C SER A 108 -7.84 15.73 19.38
N ALA A 109 -6.97 15.98 18.40
CA ALA A 109 -6.88 17.27 17.71
C ALA A 109 -8.20 17.61 16.99
N MET A 110 -8.80 16.63 16.31
CA MET A 110 -10.09 16.80 15.64
C MET A 110 -11.23 17.12 16.59
N ASN A 111 -11.27 16.50 17.77
CA ASN A 111 -12.24 16.83 18.81
C ASN A 111 -12.12 18.30 19.29
N THR A 112 -10.93 18.88 19.20
CA THR A 112 -10.70 20.29 19.51
C THR A 112 -11.16 21.20 18.35
N ILE A 113 -10.75 20.87 17.12
CA ILE A 113 -11.13 21.59 15.88
C ILE A 113 -12.65 21.66 15.73
N LYS A 114 -13.35 20.56 16.02
CA LYS A 114 -14.82 20.47 15.97
C LYS A 114 -15.54 21.60 16.71
N ASN A 115 -14.99 22.10 17.81
CA ASN A 115 -15.62 23.18 18.59
C ASN A 115 -15.58 24.54 17.89
N GLN A 116 -14.77 24.68 16.84
CA GLN A 116 -14.60 25.89 16.04
C GLN A 116 -15.40 25.83 14.72
N LEU A 117 -15.86 24.64 14.34
CA LEU A 117 -16.66 24.44 13.13
C LEU A 117 -18.15 24.80 13.37
N PRO A 118 -18.86 25.30 12.34
CA PRO A 118 -20.31 25.52 12.38
C PRO A 118 -21.10 24.28 12.81
N ALA A 119 -22.19 24.51 13.57
CA ALA A 119 -23.01 23.44 14.15
C ALA A 119 -23.59 22.46 13.13
N ASP A 120 -23.79 22.90 11.89
CA ASP A 120 -24.43 22.13 10.83
C ASP A 120 -23.56 20.96 10.32
N PHE A 121 -22.23 21.08 10.42
CA PHE A 121 -21.30 20.06 9.91
C PHE A 121 -20.12 19.76 10.83
N ARG A 122 -20.02 20.37 12.02
CA ARG A 122 -18.93 20.10 12.98
C ARG A 122 -18.76 18.63 13.36
N ASP A 123 -19.83 17.85 13.30
CA ASP A 123 -19.85 16.42 13.61
C ASP A 123 -19.54 15.55 12.37
N ASN A 124 -19.48 16.15 11.18
CA ASN A 124 -19.28 15.46 9.90
C ASN A 124 -17.80 15.39 9.52
N TYR A 125 -17.02 14.67 10.34
CA TYR A 125 -15.62 14.39 10.07
C TYR A 125 -15.31 12.91 10.22
N ARG A 126 -14.23 12.47 9.58
CA ARG A 126 -13.71 11.09 9.69
C ARG A 126 -12.22 11.15 9.92
N VAL A 127 -11.71 10.30 10.80
CA VAL A 127 -10.28 10.05 10.99
C VAL A 127 -10.00 8.58 10.72
N CYS A 128 -9.08 8.29 9.81
CA CYS A 128 -8.68 6.93 9.47
C CYS A 128 -7.17 6.83 9.23
N PHE A 129 -6.65 5.60 9.29
CA PHE A 129 -5.32 5.35 8.76
C PHE A 129 -5.33 5.46 7.25
N SER A 130 -4.28 6.07 6.71
CA SER A 130 -3.96 5.96 5.30
C SER A 130 -3.03 4.76 5.14
N SER A 131 -3.64 3.58 5.01
CA SER A 131 -2.92 2.39 4.58
C SER A 131 -2.52 2.60 3.11
N GLY A 132 -1.23 2.66 2.81
CA GLY A 132 -0.78 2.79 1.42
C GLY A 132 -1.31 1.64 0.55
N GLU A 133 -1.40 1.86 -0.76
CA GLU A 133 -1.95 0.89 -1.74
C GLU A 133 -1.25 -0.48 -1.76
N ASN A 134 -0.13 -0.65 -1.05
CA ASN A 134 0.65 -1.88 -1.00
C ASN A 134 0.81 -2.43 0.44
N ALA A 135 -0.17 -2.16 1.33
CA ALA A 135 -0.19 -2.66 2.71
C ALA A 135 -0.38 -4.19 2.85
N GLY A 136 -0.33 -4.94 1.76
CA GLY A 136 -0.46 -6.40 1.78
C GLY A 136 -1.89 -6.89 2.07
N TYR A 137 -2.91 -6.16 1.60
CA TYR A 137 -4.29 -6.60 1.69
C TYR A 137 -4.59 -7.76 0.72
N LEU A 138 -5.55 -8.58 1.12
CA LEU A 138 -6.09 -9.69 0.33
C LEU A 138 -7.36 -9.21 -0.38
N VAL A 139 -7.52 -9.54 -1.67
CA VAL A 139 -8.78 -9.34 -2.42
C VAL A 139 -9.26 -10.68 -2.94
N VAL A 140 -10.45 -11.08 -2.49
CA VAL A 140 -11.15 -12.30 -2.92
C VAL A 140 -12.46 -11.89 -3.58
N GLY A 141 -12.70 -12.40 -4.78
CA GLY A 141 -14.00 -12.34 -5.43
C GLY A 141 -14.81 -13.60 -5.17
N VAL A 142 -16.07 -13.43 -4.83
CA VAL A 142 -17.03 -14.52 -4.61
C VAL A 142 -18.23 -14.33 -5.53
N ALA A 143 -18.58 -15.38 -6.28
CA ALA A 143 -19.75 -15.38 -7.17
C ALA A 143 -20.39 -16.76 -7.26
N SER A 144 -21.69 -16.83 -7.55
CA SER A 144 -22.45 -18.06 -7.78
C SER A 144 -23.23 -17.94 -9.09
N GLU A 145 -23.42 -19.06 -9.78
CA GLU A 145 -24.25 -19.12 -10.99
C GLU A 145 -25.72 -19.43 -10.68
N LYS A 146 -26.00 -20.02 -9.52
CA LYS A 146 -27.36 -20.46 -9.12
C LYS A 146 -28.12 -19.45 -8.28
N ILE A 147 -27.43 -18.66 -7.46
CA ILE A 147 -28.06 -17.63 -6.62
C ILE A 147 -27.69 -16.24 -7.08
N SER A 148 -28.58 -15.30 -6.79
CA SER A 148 -28.36 -13.90 -7.08
C SER A 148 -27.19 -13.36 -6.23
N PRO A 149 -26.41 -12.39 -6.74
CA PRO A 149 -25.37 -11.74 -5.94
C PRO A 149 -25.89 -11.13 -4.64
N GLU A 150 -27.15 -10.68 -4.62
CA GLU A 150 -27.81 -10.07 -3.47
C GLU A 150 -28.08 -11.10 -2.35
N ASP A 151 -28.61 -12.27 -2.72
CA ASP A 151 -28.80 -13.39 -1.80
C ASP A 151 -27.46 -13.89 -1.25
N LEU A 152 -26.45 -13.99 -2.13
CA LEU A 152 -25.10 -14.41 -1.75
C LEU A 152 -24.45 -13.42 -0.77
N TYR A 153 -24.63 -12.11 -0.99
CA TYR A 153 -24.15 -11.07 -0.09
C TYR A 153 -24.81 -11.17 1.28
N THR A 154 -26.13 -11.39 1.33
CA THR A 154 -26.87 -11.56 2.59
C THR A 154 -26.33 -12.75 3.40
N ILE A 155 -26.06 -13.88 2.72
CA ILE A 155 -25.48 -15.07 3.35
C ILE A 155 -24.07 -14.77 3.88
N LEU A 156 -23.22 -14.13 3.07
CA LEU A 156 -21.86 -13.76 3.45
C LEU A 156 -21.86 -12.82 4.66
N LYS A 157 -22.68 -11.76 4.64
CA LYS A 157 -22.77 -10.77 5.71
C LYS A 157 -23.28 -11.40 7.01
N ALA A 158 -24.34 -12.20 6.96
CA ALA A 158 -24.95 -12.76 8.16
C ALA A 158 -24.13 -13.91 8.78
N SER A 159 -23.57 -14.79 7.95
CA SER A 159 -23.00 -16.07 8.41
C SER A 159 -21.48 -16.18 8.32
N VAL A 160 -20.85 -15.41 7.43
CA VAL A 160 -19.42 -15.53 7.11
C VAL A 160 -18.62 -14.36 7.68
N GLU A 161 -19.09 -13.12 7.56
CA GLU A 161 -18.42 -11.92 8.08
C GLU A 161 -18.06 -12.02 9.57
N PRO A 162 -18.91 -12.50 10.49
CA PRO A 162 -18.53 -12.63 11.90
C PRO A 162 -17.35 -13.58 12.12
N LYS A 163 -17.19 -14.59 11.25
CA LYS A 163 -16.06 -15.52 11.28
C LYS A 163 -14.81 -14.90 10.68
N LEU A 164 -14.95 -14.15 9.57
CA LEU A 164 -13.85 -13.43 8.93
C LEU A 164 -13.25 -12.37 9.86
N ASN A 165 -14.09 -11.65 10.61
CA ASN A 165 -13.64 -10.67 11.62
C ASN A 165 -12.93 -11.30 12.83
N GLN A 166 -13.00 -12.63 12.99
CA GLN A 166 -12.28 -13.38 14.04
C GLN A 166 -11.03 -14.09 13.49
N ALA A 167 -10.74 -13.96 12.20
CA ALA A 167 -9.57 -14.56 11.58
C ALA A 167 -8.27 -13.98 12.14
N GLN A 168 -7.21 -14.78 12.13
CA GLN A 168 -5.93 -14.39 12.73
C GLN A 168 -5.23 -13.29 11.94
N ASP A 169 -4.62 -12.34 12.64
CA ASP A 169 -3.86 -11.21 12.10
C ASP A 169 -4.63 -10.30 11.13
N VAL A 170 -5.96 -10.29 11.20
CA VAL A 170 -6.85 -9.40 10.46
C VAL A 170 -7.19 -8.16 11.28
N GLU A 171 -7.04 -6.97 10.70
CA GLU A 171 -7.51 -5.72 11.29
C GLU A 171 -8.96 -5.41 10.90
N VAL A 172 -9.23 -5.50 9.60
CA VAL A 172 -10.54 -5.19 9.03
C VAL A 172 -10.82 -6.09 7.84
N VAL A 173 -12.06 -6.59 7.77
CA VAL A 173 -12.62 -7.24 6.60
C VAL A 173 -13.76 -6.38 6.08
N GLU A 174 -13.69 -6.02 4.81
CA GLU A 174 -14.73 -5.28 4.13
C GLU A 174 -15.35 -6.18 3.05
N ILE A 175 -16.66 -6.37 3.13
CA ILE A 175 -17.45 -7.03 2.08
C ILE A 175 -18.21 -5.92 1.35
N PHE A 176 -17.91 -5.75 0.07
CA PHE A 176 -18.58 -4.74 -0.75
C PHE A 176 -19.92 -5.26 -1.24
N ASN A 177 -20.96 -4.46 -1.05
CA ASN A 177 -22.32 -4.78 -1.46
C ASN A 177 -22.47 -4.75 -2.99
N VAL A 178 -23.49 -5.41 -3.50
CA VAL A 178 -23.84 -5.45 -4.93
C VAL A 178 -25.01 -4.52 -5.23
N GLU A 179 -25.96 -4.37 -4.30
CA GLU A 179 -27.11 -3.45 -4.40
C GLU A 179 -27.48 -2.89 -3.03
N ASP A 180 -27.69 -1.57 -2.94
CA ASP A 180 -28.18 -0.91 -1.74
C ASP A 180 -29.69 -0.64 -1.87
N LEU A 181 -30.47 -1.07 -0.86
CA LEU A 181 -31.87 -0.65 -0.75
C LEU A 181 -31.88 0.83 -0.35
N GLN A 182 -32.38 1.69 -1.24
CA GLN A 182 -32.55 3.12 -0.98
C GLN A 182 -34.04 3.47 -1.00
N ALA A 183 -34.43 4.38 -0.11
CA ALA A 183 -35.77 4.95 -0.11
C ALA A 183 -35.68 6.47 -0.24
N THR A 184 -36.07 6.99 -1.39
CA THR A 184 -36.08 8.42 -1.69
C THR A 184 -37.51 8.93 -1.63
N VAL A 185 -37.72 9.97 -0.83
CA VAL A 185 -39.03 10.62 -0.70
C VAL A 185 -39.05 11.87 -1.59
N LEU A 186 -39.63 11.76 -2.78
CA LEU A 186 -39.72 12.82 -3.78
C LEU A 186 -40.87 13.77 -3.45
N LEU A 187 -40.54 14.99 -3.03
CA LEU A 187 -41.50 15.98 -2.55
C LEU A 187 -42.28 16.65 -3.70
N ARG A 188 -43.60 16.68 -3.59
CA ARG A 188 -44.49 17.39 -4.52
C ARG A 188 -44.73 18.81 -4.04
N GLN A 189 -43.99 19.77 -4.61
CA GLN A 189 -44.08 21.20 -4.24
C GLN A 189 -45.52 21.73 -4.33
N THR A 190 -46.30 21.33 -5.35
CA THR A 190 -47.69 21.80 -5.52
C THR A 190 -48.60 21.40 -4.37
N ASP A 191 -48.45 20.20 -3.81
CA ASP A 191 -49.28 19.73 -2.71
C ASP A 191 -48.82 20.33 -1.38
N MET A 192 -47.51 20.45 -1.18
CA MET A 192 -46.94 21.15 -0.03
C MET A 192 -47.45 22.60 0.05
N LEU A 193 -47.47 23.33 -1.08
CA LEU A 193 -47.96 24.71 -1.14
C LEU A 193 -49.46 24.83 -0.81
N ARG A 194 -50.29 23.84 -1.21
CA ARG A 194 -51.73 23.81 -0.90
C ARG A 194 -52.00 23.71 0.60
N TYR A 195 -51.19 22.92 1.30
CA TYR A 195 -51.30 22.74 2.74
C TYR A 195 -50.47 23.75 3.56
N GLY A 196 -49.71 24.63 2.90
CA GLY A 196 -48.81 25.58 3.56
C GLY A 196 -47.62 24.92 4.25
N ILE A 197 -47.24 23.71 3.83
CA ILE A 197 -46.17 22.89 4.39
C ILE A 197 -44.85 23.25 3.71
N THR A 198 -43.77 23.30 4.48
CA THR A 198 -42.40 23.48 3.99
C THR A 198 -41.59 22.20 4.15
N ILE A 199 -40.46 22.09 3.44
CA ILE A 199 -39.53 20.96 3.63
C ILE A 199 -39.00 20.86 5.07
N ARG A 200 -39.01 21.96 5.83
CA ARG A 200 -38.63 21.94 7.25
C ARG A 200 -39.65 21.21 8.11
N ASP A 201 -40.93 21.34 7.78
CA ASP A 201 -42.00 20.61 8.46
C ASP A 201 -41.88 19.11 8.16
N VAL A 202 -41.52 18.76 6.92
CA VAL A 202 -41.22 17.37 6.53
C VAL A 202 -39.98 16.82 7.25
N ASP A 203 -38.86 17.54 7.27
CA ASP A 203 -37.63 17.15 8.00
C ASP A 203 -37.93 16.91 9.49
N ALA A 204 -38.69 17.80 10.13
CA ALA A 204 -39.11 17.65 11.51
C ALA A 204 -40.02 16.44 11.72
N ALA A 205 -41.01 16.24 10.83
CA ALA A 205 -41.94 15.13 10.90
C ALA A 205 -41.24 13.77 10.73
N MET A 206 -40.31 13.65 9.77
CA MET A 206 -39.54 12.43 9.54
C MET A 206 -38.64 12.10 10.73
N ARG A 207 -37.94 13.09 11.31
CA ARG A 207 -37.11 12.88 12.52
C ARG A 207 -37.92 12.42 13.73
N VAL A 208 -39.10 13.01 13.94
CA VAL A 208 -40.00 12.65 15.05
C VAL A 208 -40.72 11.33 14.79
N GLY A 209 -41.04 11.04 13.53
CA GLY A 209 -41.72 9.82 13.08
C GLY A 209 -40.80 8.59 12.99
N TYR A 210 -39.49 8.76 13.15
CA TYR A 210 -38.51 7.67 13.10
C TYR A 210 -38.09 7.16 14.50
N LEU A 211 -37.85 8.04 15.48
CA LEU A 211 -37.26 7.64 16.77
C LEU A 211 -38.29 7.20 17.83
N PRO A 212 -38.18 5.99 18.42
CA PRO A 212 -38.97 5.63 19.60
C PRO A 212 -38.64 6.56 20.76
N GLN A 213 -39.64 7.28 21.26
CA GLN A 213 -39.41 8.28 22.30
C GLN A 213 -39.27 7.62 23.67
N SER A 214 -38.15 7.85 24.35
CA SER A 214 -38.02 7.47 25.76
C SER A 214 -38.96 8.34 26.60
N VAL A 215 -39.90 7.70 27.31
CA VAL A 215 -40.84 8.40 28.21
C VAL A 215 -40.25 8.52 29.61
N GLY A 216 -39.35 7.60 29.96
CA GLY A 216 -38.63 7.60 31.23
C GLY A 216 -38.45 6.21 31.79
N VAL A 217 -38.30 6.13 33.11
CA VAL A 217 -38.12 4.86 33.82
C VAL A 217 -39.15 4.75 34.93
N LEU A 218 -40.00 3.73 34.86
CA LEU A 218 -40.96 3.37 35.90
C LEU A 218 -40.29 2.37 36.85
N ARG A 219 -40.41 2.60 38.15
CA ARG A 219 -40.01 1.65 39.18
C ARG A 219 -41.26 1.06 39.82
N GLU A 220 -41.34 -0.26 39.86
CA GLU A 220 -42.45 -0.98 40.49
C GLU A 220 -41.86 -2.14 41.30
N GLY A 221 -41.96 -2.03 42.64
CA GLY A 221 -41.23 -2.91 43.56
C GLY A 221 -39.72 -2.78 43.40
N ASP A 222 -39.03 -3.93 43.29
CA ASP A 222 -37.59 -4.01 42.99
C ASP A 222 -37.28 -3.96 41.49
N SER A 223 -38.30 -3.93 40.62
CA SER A 223 -38.13 -3.93 39.17
C SER A 223 -38.06 -2.51 38.59
N ARG A 224 -37.20 -2.33 37.59
CA ARG A 224 -36.98 -1.06 36.88
C ARG A 224 -37.34 -1.24 35.40
N TYR A 225 -38.43 -0.60 34.96
CA TYR A 225 -38.94 -0.67 33.59
C TYR A 225 -38.58 0.59 32.81
N SER A 226 -37.85 0.45 31.71
CA SER A 226 -37.68 1.54 30.73
C SER A 226 -38.99 1.73 29.99
N VAL A 227 -39.69 2.84 30.22
CA VAL A 227 -40.94 3.17 29.51
C VAL A 227 -40.58 3.91 28.23
N ARG A 228 -41.03 3.37 27.10
CA ARG A 228 -40.82 3.94 25.77
C ARG A 228 -42.17 4.08 25.09
N PHE A 229 -42.36 5.18 24.38
CA PHE A 229 -43.50 5.37 23.50
C PHE A 229 -43.12 4.84 22.13
N ALA A 230 -43.71 3.70 21.74
CA ALA A 230 -43.53 3.10 20.44
C ALA A 230 -44.31 3.89 19.37
N LYS A 231 -43.87 5.12 19.12
CA LYS A 231 -44.27 5.92 17.97
C LYS A 231 -43.04 6.00 17.07
N GLY A 232 -43.14 5.36 15.92
CA GLY A 232 -42.06 5.26 14.95
C GLY A 232 -42.45 4.27 13.85
N SER A 233 -42.21 4.60 12.58
CA SER A 233 -42.28 3.60 11.50
C SER A 233 -41.05 2.70 11.63
N SER A 234 -41.26 1.41 11.90
CA SER A 234 -40.16 0.44 12.05
C SER A 234 -39.68 -0.10 10.71
N SER A 235 -40.41 0.20 9.64
CA SER A 235 -40.11 -0.22 8.28
C SER A 235 -40.13 0.96 7.32
N VAL A 236 -39.26 0.92 6.32
CA VAL A 236 -39.24 1.92 5.24
C VAL A 236 -40.54 1.93 4.43
N TYR A 237 -41.29 0.84 4.44
CA TYR A 237 -42.59 0.76 3.77
C TYR A 237 -43.69 1.58 4.48
N ASP A 238 -43.49 1.93 5.75
CA ASP A 238 -44.45 2.71 6.55
C ASP A 238 -44.19 4.23 6.47
N LEU A 239 -43.17 4.67 5.71
CA LEU A 239 -42.82 6.10 5.58
C LEU A 239 -44.00 6.98 5.17
N GLY A 240 -44.89 6.44 4.33
CA GLY A 240 -46.07 7.14 3.83
C GLY A 240 -47.03 7.61 4.91
N ASP A 241 -47.08 6.90 6.04
CA ASP A 241 -48.02 7.15 7.13
C ASP A 241 -47.56 8.19 8.14
N ILE A 242 -46.34 8.73 8.00
CA ILE A 242 -45.79 9.73 8.90
C ILE A 242 -46.67 11.00 8.84
N PRO A 243 -47.29 11.42 9.97
CA PRO A 243 -48.09 12.63 10.00
C PRO A 243 -47.18 13.86 10.04
N ILE A 244 -47.36 14.80 9.10
CA ILE A 244 -46.57 16.03 9.03
C ILE A 244 -47.23 17.14 9.85
N ILE A 245 -48.50 17.41 9.57
CA ILE A 245 -49.27 18.48 10.22
C ILE A 245 -50.74 18.10 10.36
N GLN A 246 -51.38 18.62 11.40
CA GLN A 246 -52.81 18.49 11.64
C GLN A 246 -53.50 19.83 11.33
N LEU A 247 -54.39 19.86 10.34
CA LEU A 247 -55.17 21.03 9.92
C LEU A 247 -56.64 20.81 10.30
N GLY A 248 -57.03 21.26 11.50
CA GLY A 248 -58.35 20.95 12.05
C GLY A 248 -58.50 19.45 12.30
N ASP A 249 -59.53 18.83 11.70
CA ASP A 249 -59.77 17.38 11.81
C ASP A 249 -59.01 16.55 10.75
N VAL A 250 -58.31 17.19 9.81
CA VAL A 250 -57.57 16.51 8.73
C VAL A 250 -56.09 16.38 9.09
N SER A 251 -55.59 15.15 9.14
CA SER A 251 -54.15 14.84 9.29
C SER A 251 -53.52 14.69 7.91
N VAL A 252 -52.52 15.51 7.60
CA VAL A 252 -51.75 15.42 6.35
C VAL A 252 -50.54 14.52 6.58
N ARG A 253 -50.44 13.44 5.81
CA ARG A 253 -49.37 12.44 5.88
C ARG A 253 -48.30 12.67 4.82
N LEU A 254 -47.16 12.00 4.95
CA LEU A 254 -46.05 12.13 4.01
C LEU A 254 -46.45 11.74 2.58
N GLN A 255 -47.21 10.66 2.41
CA GLN A 255 -47.73 10.23 1.11
C GLN A 255 -48.63 11.28 0.42
N ASP A 256 -49.26 12.17 1.18
CA ASP A 256 -50.14 13.20 0.62
C ASP A 256 -49.34 14.31 -0.08
N VAL A 257 -48.07 14.48 0.27
CA VAL A 257 -47.19 15.56 -0.23
C VAL A 257 -45.90 15.06 -0.88
N ALA A 258 -45.69 13.75 -0.96
CA ALA A 258 -44.50 13.14 -1.53
C ALA A 258 -44.80 11.79 -2.19
N ASP A 259 -44.00 11.43 -3.18
CA ASP A 259 -43.89 10.08 -3.73
C ASP A 259 -42.73 9.36 -3.04
N ILE A 260 -42.91 8.10 -2.66
CA ILE A 260 -41.89 7.33 -1.94
C ILE A 260 -41.38 6.26 -2.91
N ASP A 261 -40.17 6.46 -3.41
CA ASP A 261 -39.48 5.52 -4.30
C ASP A 261 -38.57 4.63 -3.46
N ILE A 262 -38.95 3.36 -3.31
CA ILE A 262 -38.16 2.36 -2.59
C ILE A 262 -37.68 1.34 -3.61
N ARG A 263 -36.38 1.35 -3.88
CA ARG A 263 -35.76 0.47 -4.88
C ARG A 263 -34.34 0.10 -4.51
N TYR A 264 -33.89 -1.02 -5.01
CA TYR A 264 -32.48 -1.37 -5.01
C TYR A 264 -31.74 -0.51 -6.05
N THR A 265 -30.61 0.05 -5.65
CA THR A 265 -29.71 0.81 -6.53
C THR A 265 -28.30 0.25 -6.45
N ILE A 266 -27.44 0.68 -7.37
CA ILE A 266 -26.03 0.27 -7.36
C ILE A 266 -25.26 1.11 -6.33
N PRO A 267 -24.48 0.46 -5.45
CA PRO A 267 -23.63 1.14 -4.49
C PRO A 267 -22.56 1.98 -5.17
N ARG A 268 -21.97 2.92 -4.41
CA ARG A 268 -20.91 3.81 -4.90
C ARG A 268 -19.67 3.06 -5.42
N GLN A 269 -19.43 1.85 -4.92
CA GLN A 269 -18.36 0.97 -5.37
C GLN A 269 -18.95 -0.38 -5.76
N LEU A 270 -18.70 -0.82 -7.00
CA LEU A 270 -19.08 -2.15 -7.48
C LEU A 270 -17.86 -2.95 -7.95
N PHE A 271 -17.93 -4.26 -7.76
CA PHE A 271 -16.93 -5.21 -8.23
C PHE A 271 -17.50 -6.12 -9.32
N LEU A 272 -16.74 -6.28 -10.40
CA LEU A 272 -17.06 -7.24 -11.47
C LEU A 272 -15.97 -8.30 -11.58
N MET A 273 -16.39 -9.56 -11.62
CA MET A 273 -15.58 -10.74 -11.88
C MET A 273 -15.75 -11.18 -13.32
N ASP A 274 -14.70 -11.09 -14.13
CA ASP A 274 -14.70 -11.50 -15.55
C ASP A 274 -15.88 -10.89 -16.35
N GLY A 275 -16.22 -9.63 -16.07
CA GLY A 275 -17.31 -8.89 -16.70
C GLY A 275 -18.71 -9.15 -16.12
N LYS A 276 -18.84 -9.95 -15.06
CA LYS A 276 -20.12 -10.23 -14.35
C LYS A 276 -20.10 -9.64 -12.95
N ARG A 277 -21.27 -9.29 -12.39
CA ARG A 277 -21.39 -8.82 -11.01
C ARG A 277 -20.87 -9.89 -10.03
N GLY A 278 -20.04 -9.50 -9.08
CA GLY A 278 -19.50 -10.39 -8.05
C GLY A 278 -19.30 -9.64 -6.74
N ILE A 279 -19.06 -10.38 -5.66
CA ILE A 279 -18.87 -9.80 -4.33
C ILE A 279 -17.37 -9.74 -4.03
N GLN A 280 -16.88 -8.55 -3.69
CA GLN A 280 -15.51 -8.36 -3.27
C GLN A 280 -15.40 -8.47 -1.74
N ILE A 281 -14.51 -9.33 -1.28
CA ILE A 281 -14.07 -9.39 0.11
C ILE A 281 -12.63 -8.88 0.14
N THR A 282 -12.39 -7.82 0.89
CA THR A 282 -11.06 -7.27 1.13
C THR A 282 -10.67 -7.46 2.59
N ALA A 283 -9.50 -8.01 2.86
CA ALA A 283 -8.98 -8.18 4.22
C ALA A 283 -7.63 -7.47 4.36
N SER A 284 -7.51 -6.61 5.37
CA SER A 284 -6.26 -5.90 5.68
C SER A 284 -5.58 -6.50 6.91
N PRO A 285 -4.26 -6.71 6.88
CA PRO A 285 -3.54 -7.27 8.01
C PRO A 285 -3.38 -6.22 9.12
N ILE A 286 -3.34 -6.68 10.38
CA ILE A 286 -2.89 -5.84 11.49
C ILE A 286 -1.44 -5.38 11.24
N ASP A 287 -1.09 -4.21 11.77
CA ASP A 287 0.27 -3.66 11.62
C ASP A 287 1.35 -4.61 12.17
N GLY A 288 2.17 -5.15 11.27
CA GLY A 288 3.21 -6.13 11.59
C GLY A 288 2.73 -7.58 11.71
N GLY A 289 1.46 -7.87 11.40
CA GLY A 289 0.87 -9.21 11.38
C GLY A 289 1.48 -10.14 10.33
N ASN A 290 1.14 -11.42 10.41
CA ASN A 290 1.56 -12.42 9.44
C ASN A 290 0.56 -12.52 8.29
N ILE A 291 0.93 -11.97 7.13
CA ILE A 291 0.05 -11.91 5.96
C ILE A 291 -0.28 -13.31 5.44
N LYS A 292 0.66 -14.26 5.54
CA LYS A 292 0.44 -15.63 5.08
C LYS A 292 -0.62 -16.35 5.92
N LEU A 293 -0.52 -16.23 7.25
CA LEU A 293 -1.52 -16.82 8.16
C LEU A 293 -2.89 -16.20 7.95
N MET A 294 -2.96 -14.88 7.83
CA MET A 294 -4.21 -14.17 7.51
C MET A 294 -4.84 -14.69 6.21
N SER A 295 -4.07 -14.75 5.12
CA SER A 295 -4.60 -15.18 3.82
C SER A 295 -5.05 -16.64 3.84
N GLU A 296 -4.30 -17.53 4.48
CA GLU A 296 -4.70 -18.94 4.64
C GLU A 296 -5.97 -19.08 5.47
N ASP A 297 -6.09 -18.36 6.59
CA ASP A 297 -7.26 -18.43 7.49
C ASP A 297 -8.53 -17.90 6.80
N ILE A 298 -8.46 -16.76 6.12
CA ILE A 298 -9.59 -16.19 5.35
C ILE A 298 -10.04 -17.16 4.25
N LEU A 299 -9.11 -17.68 3.44
CA LEU A 299 -9.44 -18.63 2.38
C LEU A 299 -10.03 -19.92 2.96
N ASN A 300 -9.48 -20.43 4.06
CA ASN A 300 -10.03 -21.61 4.75
C ASN A 300 -11.44 -21.35 5.30
N ILE A 301 -11.74 -20.17 5.84
CA ILE A 301 -13.09 -19.83 6.31
C ILE A 301 -14.09 -19.82 5.15
N LEU A 302 -13.72 -19.26 4.00
CA LEU A 302 -14.57 -19.23 2.80
C LEU A 302 -14.80 -20.64 2.24
N GLU A 303 -13.73 -21.42 2.08
CA GLU A 303 -13.77 -22.80 1.61
C GLU A 303 -14.57 -23.70 2.55
N ASN A 304 -14.33 -23.63 3.87
CA ASN A 304 -15.12 -24.36 4.87
C ASN A 304 -16.60 -23.93 4.85
N SER A 305 -16.91 -22.67 4.57
CA SER A 305 -18.29 -22.19 4.45
C SER A 305 -18.98 -22.78 3.20
N ARG A 306 -18.24 -23.01 2.11
CA ARG A 306 -18.71 -23.77 0.94
C ARG A 306 -18.92 -25.25 1.28
N GLU A 307 -17.95 -25.90 1.93
CA GLU A 307 -18.03 -27.34 2.27
C GLU A 307 -19.12 -27.67 3.29
N THR A 308 -19.39 -26.78 4.24
CA THR A 308 -20.43 -26.97 5.27
C THR A 308 -21.84 -26.63 4.79
N GLY A 309 -21.99 -26.17 3.54
CA GLY A 309 -23.28 -25.82 2.94
C GLY A 309 -23.85 -24.47 3.38
N ILE A 310 -23.04 -23.61 4.01
CA ILE A 310 -23.43 -22.22 4.31
C ILE A 310 -23.46 -21.42 2.99
N LEU A 311 -22.43 -21.59 2.16
CA LEU A 311 -22.39 -21.08 0.80
C LEU A 311 -22.85 -22.17 -0.17
N PRO A 312 -23.52 -21.83 -1.28
CA PRO A 312 -23.88 -22.78 -2.34
C PRO A 312 -22.65 -23.54 -2.87
N GLU A 313 -22.83 -24.81 -3.25
CA GLU A 313 -21.74 -25.65 -3.77
C GLU A 313 -21.12 -25.08 -5.08
N ASP A 314 -21.88 -24.32 -5.87
CA ASP A 314 -21.41 -23.68 -7.11
C ASP A 314 -20.72 -22.33 -6.86
N THR A 315 -20.48 -21.95 -5.61
CA THR A 315 -19.78 -20.71 -5.27
C THR A 315 -18.33 -20.77 -5.75
N THR A 316 -18.01 -19.89 -6.70
CA THR A 316 -16.65 -19.62 -7.17
C THR A 316 -15.97 -18.65 -6.20
N ILE A 317 -14.84 -19.06 -5.65
CA ILE A 317 -14.00 -18.25 -4.76
C ILE A 317 -12.68 -18.04 -5.48
N THR A 318 -12.42 -16.81 -5.92
CA THR A 318 -11.21 -16.46 -6.68
C THR A 318 -10.39 -15.43 -5.93
N SER A 319 -9.17 -15.80 -5.56
CA SER A 319 -8.17 -14.86 -5.06
C SER A 319 -7.64 -13.99 -6.21
N TYR A 320 -8.07 -12.73 -6.26
CA TYR A 320 -7.56 -11.77 -7.23
C TYR A 320 -6.32 -11.07 -6.75
N LEU A 321 -6.10 -10.90 -5.45
CA LEU A 321 -4.88 -10.34 -4.87
C LEU A 321 -4.53 -11.10 -3.59
N ASN A 322 -3.45 -11.87 -3.63
CA ASN A 322 -2.93 -12.56 -2.44
C ASN A 322 -1.42 -12.35 -2.31
N PRO A 323 -0.98 -11.45 -1.43
CA PRO A 323 0.45 -11.20 -1.20
C PRO A 323 1.20 -12.45 -0.68
N ALA A 324 0.52 -13.38 -0.02
CA ALA A 324 1.13 -14.61 0.48
C ALA A 324 1.70 -15.48 -0.66
N GLU A 325 1.05 -15.51 -1.83
CA GLU A 325 1.56 -16.25 -3.01
C GLU A 325 2.89 -15.68 -3.51
N TYR A 326 3.07 -14.35 -3.46
CA TYR A 326 4.34 -13.72 -3.83
C TYR A 326 5.44 -14.05 -2.82
N ILE A 327 5.10 -14.07 -1.53
CA ILE A 327 6.03 -14.45 -0.47
C ILE A 327 6.46 -15.91 -0.63
N ASP A 328 5.52 -16.84 -0.88
CA ASP A 328 5.82 -18.25 -1.09
C ASP A 328 6.67 -18.51 -2.34
N ARG A 329 6.36 -17.84 -3.46
CA ARG A 329 7.20 -17.88 -4.67
C ARG A 329 8.61 -17.39 -4.38
N SER A 330 8.75 -16.35 -3.57
CA SER A 330 10.04 -15.76 -3.22
C SER A 330 10.84 -16.61 -2.24
N ILE A 331 10.21 -17.18 -1.21
CA ILE A 331 10.82 -18.15 -0.31
C ILE A 331 11.30 -19.36 -1.11
N SER A 332 10.45 -19.93 -1.98
CA SER A 332 10.80 -21.05 -2.85
C SER A 332 12.00 -20.73 -3.74
N SER A 333 12.03 -19.52 -4.33
CA SER A 333 13.11 -19.06 -5.18
C SER A 333 14.43 -18.92 -4.41
N VAL A 334 14.39 -18.33 -3.21
CA VAL A 334 15.57 -18.20 -2.33
C VAL A 334 16.06 -19.56 -1.85
N VAL A 335 15.17 -20.47 -1.49
CA VAL A 335 15.53 -21.86 -1.11
C VAL A 335 16.19 -22.58 -2.29
N LYS A 336 15.61 -22.49 -3.49
CA LYS A 336 16.19 -23.08 -4.71
C LYS A 336 17.57 -22.48 -5.02
N ALA A 337 17.70 -21.15 -4.97
CA ALA A 337 18.96 -20.46 -5.19
C ALA A 337 20.01 -20.82 -4.14
N ALA A 338 19.61 -20.94 -2.87
CA ALA A 338 20.48 -21.35 -1.78
C ALA A 338 20.95 -22.80 -1.93
N ILE A 339 20.07 -23.72 -2.32
CA ILE A 339 20.43 -25.13 -2.60
C ILE A 339 21.37 -25.20 -3.80
N LEU A 340 21.09 -24.48 -4.89
CA LEU A 340 21.92 -24.47 -6.09
C LEU A 340 23.29 -23.84 -5.80
N GLY A 341 23.33 -22.71 -5.10
CA GLY A 341 24.56 -22.04 -4.65
C GLY A 341 25.37 -22.93 -3.71
N ALA A 342 24.73 -23.57 -2.74
CA ALA A 342 25.37 -24.55 -1.85
C ALA A 342 25.92 -25.74 -2.65
N ALA A 343 25.15 -26.30 -3.59
CA ALA A 343 25.61 -27.41 -4.43
C ALA A 343 26.82 -27.02 -5.29
N LEU A 344 26.81 -25.84 -5.89
CA LEU A 344 27.94 -25.31 -6.66
C LEU A 344 29.17 -25.05 -5.78
N ALA A 345 28.99 -24.43 -4.62
CA ALA A 345 30.07 -24.20 -3.65
C ALA A 345 30.68 -25.54 -3.19
N MET A 346 29.83 -26.50 -2.86
CA MET A 346 30.23 -27.86 -2.48
C MET A 346 30.95 -28.59 -3.61
N LEU A 347 30.53 -28.42 -4.86
CA LEU A 347 31.22 -28.97 -6.02
C LEU A 347 32.63 -28.39 -6.16
N ILE A 348 32.77 -27.06 -6.04
CA ILE A 348 34.07 -26.38 -6.12
C ILE A 348 34.98 -26.82 -4.96
N VAL A 349 34.45 -26.89 -3.75
CA VAL A 349 35.18 -27.38 -2.56
C VAL A 349 35.60 -28.84 -2.74
N LEU A 350 34.72 -29.69 -3.28
CA LEU A 350 35.04 -31.10 -3.57
C LEU A 350 36.16 -31.23 -4.59
N LEU A 351 36.15 -30.41 -5.64
CA LEU A 351 37.23 -30.37 -6.65
C LEU A 351 38.53 -29.83 -6.05
N SER A 352 38.44 -28.95 -5.06
CA SER A 352 39.59 -28.30 -4.41
C SER A 352 40.26 -29.19 -3.36
N LEU A 353 39.48 -29.81 -2.47
CA LEU A 353 39.96 -30.66 -1.39
C LEU A 353 40.12 -32.14 -1.82
N GLY A 354 39.34 -32.60 -2.81
CA GLY A 354 39.37 -34.00 -3.24
C GLY A 354 38.74 -35.01 -2.26
N GLU A 355 38.13 -34.52 -1.16
CA GLU A 355 37.54 -35.35 -0.11
C GLU A 355 36.07 -34.98 0.17
N LEU A 356 35.16 -35.93 -0.12
CA LEU A 356 33.72 -35.75 0.07
C LEU A 356 33.33 -35.49 1.53
N LYS A 357 34.06 -36.06 2.50
CA LYS A 357 33.77 -35.90 3.93
C LYS A 357 33.98 -34.46 4.40
N ASN A 358 35.12 -33.88 4.06
CA ASN A 358 35.46 -32.50 4.43
C ASN A 358 34.51 -31.52 3.73
N THR A 359 34.16 -31.83 2.49
CA THR A 359 33.15 -31.10 1.73
C THR A 359 31.80 -31.14 2.45
N LEU A 360 31.26 -32.32 2.78
CA LEU A 360 29.97 -32.48 3.48
C LEU A 360 29.95 -31.75 4.83
N LEU A 361 31.08 -31.73 5.55
CA LEU A 361 31.21 -31.02 6.81
C LEU A 361 31.04 -29.51 6.61
N ILE A 362 31.68 -28.92 5.59
CA ILE A 362 31.48 -27.53 5.19
C ILE A 362 29.99 -27.31 4.82
N GLY A 363 29.40 -28.25 4.08
CA GLY A 363 27.99 -28.21 3.70
C GLY A 363 27.02 -28.17 4.88
N ILE A 364 27.30 -28.88 5.98
CA ILE A 364 26.49 -28.85 7.21
C ILE A 364 26.61 -27.51 7.95
N SER A 365 27.76 -26.82 7.82
CA SER A 365 27.96 -25.52 8.48
C SER A 365 27.04 -24.43 7.95
N LEU A 366 26.61 -24.53 6.69
CA LEU A 366 25.71 -23.57 6.03
C LEU A 366 24.30 -23.56 6.65
N PRO A 367 23.52 -24.66 6.64
CA PRO A 367 22.18 -24.67 7.23
C PRO A 367 22.24 -24.42 8.75
N LEU A 368 23.30 -24.86 9.42
CA LEU A 368 23.51 -24.59 10.83
C LEU A 368 23.62 -23.09 11.12
N SER A 369 24.43 -22.36 10.36
CA SER A 369 24.63 -20.92 10.58
C SER A 369 23.37 -20.11 10.27
N LEU A 370 22.60 -20.52 9.25
CA LEU A 370 21.32 -19.89 8.90
C LEU A 370 20.24 -20.16 9.96
N ILE A 371 20.10 -21.40 10.46
CA ILE A 371 19.12 -21.69 11.52
C ILE A 371 19.39 -20.86 12.78
N LEU A 372 20.68 -20.69 13.13
CA LEU A 372 21.06 -19.88 14.28
C LEU A 372 20.80 -18.39 14.05
N SER A 373 20.89 -17.87 12.82
CA SER A 373 20.62 -16.46 12.53
C SER A 373 19.16 -16.07 12.81
N PHE A 374 18.21 -17.00 12.69
CA PHE A 374 16.80 -16.77 13.08
C PHE A 374 16.62 -16.38 14.54
N ILE A 375 17.52 -16.81 15.43
CA ILE A 375 17.50 -16.41 16.85
C ILE A 375 17.68 -14.89 16.96
N LEU A 376 18.68 -14.34 16.26
CA LEU A 376 18.92 -12.90 16.28
C LEU A 376 17.86 -12.14 15.49
N MET A 377 17.34 -12.69 14.38
CA MET A 377 16.19 -12.09 13.70
C MET A 377 15.01 -11.91 14.64
N TYR A 378 14.69 -12.93 15.44
CA TYR A 378 13.61 -12.84 16.43
C TYR A 378 13.89 -11.81 17.52
N VAL A 379 15.10 -11.79 18.08
CA VAL A 379 15.50 -10.83 19.14
C VAL A 379 15.45 -9.39 18.64
N PHE A 380 15.86 -9.15 17.40
CA PHE A 380 15.86 -7.82 16.77
C PHE A 380 14.58 -7.50 15.99
N LYS A 381 13.53 -8.33 16.12
CA LYS A 381 12.22 -8.16 15.48
C LYS A 381 12.29 -8.00 13.94
N VAL A 382 13.23 -8.69 13.29
CA VAL A 382 13.36 -8.72 11.83
C VAL A 382 12.37 -9.75 11.29
N SER A 383 11.43 -9.31 10.46
CA SER A 383 10.42 -10.20 9.84
C SER A 383 11.02 -11.04 8.71
N LEU A 384 10.35 -12.15 8.37
CA LEU A 384 10.63 -12.89 7.16
C LEU A 384 9.93 -12.18 5.99
N ASN A 385 10.68 -11.42 5.21
CA ASN A 385 10.18 -10.58 4.12
C ASN A 385 11.09 -10.66 2.90
N LEU A 386 10.67 -10.08 1.77
CA LEU A 386 11.43 -10.16 0.51
C LEU A 386 12.87 -9.64 0.64
N ILE A 387 13.07 -8.57 1.41
CA ILE A 387 14.38 -7.95 1.58
C ILE A 387 15.27 -8.77 2.52
N SER A 388 14.71 -9.29 3.62
CA SER A 388 15.44 -10.15 4.55
C SER A 388 15.77 -11.52 3.94
N LEU A 389 14.90 -12.06 3.08
CA LEU A 389 15.15 -13.23 2.22
C LEU A 389 16.27 -12.98 1.20
N GLY A 390 16.29 -11.81 0.56
CA GLY A 390 17.40 -11.38 -0.29
C GLY A 390 18.73 -11.30 0.48
N GLY A 391 18.69 -10.84 1.73
CA GLY A 391 19.82 -10.85 2.65
C GLY A 391 20.32 -12.26 2.98
N MET A 392 19.41 -13.21 3.21
CA MET A 392 19.76 -14.62 3.40
C MET A 392 20.40 -15.21 2.14
N ALA A 393 19.83 -14.94 0.96
CA ALA A 393 20.37 -15.42 -0.32
C ALA A 393 21.81 -14.92 -0.54
N LEU A 394 22.08 -13.64 -0.25
CA LEU A 394 23.42 -13.06 -0.30
C LEU A 394 24.35 -13.73 0.72
N ALA A 395 23.86 -13.95 1.94
CA ALA A 395 24.65 -14.54 3.02
C ALA A 395 25.08 -15.99 2.72
N VAL A 396 24.28 -16.79 2.01
CA VAL A 396 24.60 -18.20 1.69
C VAL A 396 25.99 -18.35 1.07
N GLY A 397 26.36 -17.48 0.13
CA GLY A 397 27.67 -17.51 -0.52
C GLY A 397 28.82 -17.09 0.40
N MET A 398 28.56 -16.19 1.35
CA MET A 398 29.58 -15.64 2.26
C MET A 398 29.78 -16.51 3.51
N VAL A 399 28.74 -17.22 3.97
CA VAL A 399 28.73 -18.05 5.18
C VAL A 399 29.72 -19.21 5.09
N VAL A 400 29.91 -19.79 3.91
CA VAL A 400 30.77 -20.97 3.74
C VAL A 400 32.27 -20.66 3.76
N ASP A 401 32.66 -19.42 3.47
CA ASP A 401 34.06 -19.03 3.27
C ASP A 401 34.93 -19.33 4.50
N SER A 402 34.46 -18.93 5.70
CA SER A 402 35.17 -19.17 6.96
C SER A 402 35.35 -20.67 7.24
N SER A 403 34.32 -21.48 6.96
CA SER A 403 34.37 -22.93 7.14
C SER A 403 35.32 -23.60 6.16
N ILE A 404 35.38 -23.11 4.91
CA ILE A 404 36.32 -23.59 3.89
C ILE A 404 37.76 -23.34 4.34
N VAL A 405 38.11 -22.12 4.73
CA VAL A 405 39.48 -21.77 5.16
C VAL A 405 39.93 -22.60 6.37
N VAL A 406 39.05 -22.77 7.37
CA VAL A 406 39.36 -23.56 8.56
C VAL A 406 39.54 -25.04 8.21
N MET A 407 38.61 -25.61 7.45
CA MET A 407 38.66 -27.03 7.07
C MET A 407 39.82 -27.33 6.11
N GLU A 408 40.13 -26.44 5.16
CA GLU A 408 41.30 -26.56 4.29
C GLU A 408 42.58 -26.55 5.10
N ASN A 409 42.71 -25.64 6.08
CA ASN A 409 43.92 -25.60 6.90
C ASN A 409 44.06 -26.84 7.79
N ILE A 410 42.95 -27.35 8.35
CA ILE A 410 42.94 -28.64 9.07
C ILE A 410 43.36 -29.78 8.14
N HIS A 411 42.79 -29.83 6.93
CA HIS A 411 43.10 -30.86 5.93
C HIS A 411 44.58 -30.81 5.50
N ARG A 412 45.14 -29.61 5.29
CA ARG A 412 46.56 -29.42 4.97
C ARG A 412 47.47 -29.96 6.07
N HIS A 413 47.23 -29.59 7.33
CA HIS A 413 48.03 -30.12 8.45
C HIS A 413 47.86 -31.63 8.60
N HIS A 414 46.66 -32.14 8.35
CA HIS A 414 46.42 -33.58 8.36
C HIS A 414 47.19 -34.30 7.23
N ILE A 415 47.43 -33.67 6.08
CA ILE A 415 48.28 -34.21 5.01
C ILE A 415 49.76 -34.12 5.36
N ASP A 416 50.21 -32.99 5.91
CA ASP A 416 51.62 -32.74 6.21
C ASP A 416 52.13 -33.56 7.41
N GLU A 417 51.26 -33.83 8.40
CA GLU A 417 51.61 -34.50 9.67
C GLU A 417 51.06 -35.95 9.77
N ARG A 418 50.80 -36.61 8.62
CA ARG A 418 50.24 -37.98 8.50
C ARG A 418 50.85 -39.10 9.38
N PRO A 419 52.11 -39.09 9.88
CA PRO A 419 52.64 -40.25 10.61
C PRO A 419 52.16 -40.42 12.07
N LEU A 420 51.43 -39.46 12.67
CA LEU A 420 51.22 -39.43 14.13
C LEU A 420 49.94 -40.18 14.55
N ARG A 421 50.14 -41.34 15.20
CA ARG A 421 49.14 -42.40 15.45
C ARG A 421 48.18 -42.21 16.65
N ASP A 422 48.23 -41.09 17.40
CA ASP A 422 47.43 -40.96 18.63
C ASP A 422 46.33 -39.90 18.61
N THR A 423 45.23 -40.19 19.31
CA THR A 423 44.09 -39.26 19.52
C THR A 423 44.47 -37.97 20.24
N VAL A 424 45.55 -38.00 21.04
CA VAL A 424 46.12 -36.81 21.68
C VAL A 424 46.76 -35.89 20.63
N HIS A 425 47.45 -36.47 19.65
CA HIS A 425 48.08 -35.73 18.55
C HIS A 425 47.06 -35.13 17.57
N LEU A 426 45.96 -35.83 17.26
CA LEU A 426 44.90 -35.29 16.39
C LEU A 426 44.25 -34.03 16.97
N LYS A 427 44.00 -34.01 18.29
CA LYS A 427 43.45 -32.83 18.96
C LYS A 427 44.42 -31.65 18.89
N ASP A 428 45.70 -31.88 19.16
CA ASP A 428 46.71 -30.83 19.13
C ASP A 428 46.95 -30.30 17.71
N LEU A 429 46.95 -31.18 16.70
CA LEU A 429 47.03 -30.81 15.28
C LEU A 429 45.88 -29.87 14.89
N ILE A 430 44.63 -30.23 15.22
CA ILE A 430 43.46 -29.39 14.92
C ILE A 430 43.55 -28.05 15.67
N LEU A 431 44.00 -28.05 16.93
CA LEU A 431 44.19 -26.82 17.70
C LEU A 431 45.25 -25.91 17.06
N ARG A 432 46.38 -26.46 16.59
CA ARG A 432 47.44 -25.72 15.90
C ARG A 432 46.94 -25.18 14.55
N ALA A 433 46.26 -26.02 13.76
CA ALA A 433 45.69 -25.62 12.48
C ALA A 433 44.68 -24.48 12.64
N VAL A 434 43.72 -24.59 13.58
CA VAL A 434 42.74 -23.52 13.82
C VAL A 434 43.43 -22.26 14.35
N LYS A 435 44.40 -22.38 15.27
CA LYS A 435 45.12 -21.22 15.83
C LYS A 435 45.84 -20.41 14.76
N GLN A 436 46.34 -21.04 13.70
CA GLN A 436 47.00 -20.35 12.59
C GLN A 436 46.03 -19.46 11.80
N VAL A 437 44.79 -19.91 11.59
CA VAL A 437 43.80 -19.21 10.76
C VAL A 437 42.78 -18.41 11.55
N GLN A 438 42.70 -18.57 12.88
CA GLN A 438 41.67 -17.89 13.69
C GLN A 438 41.68 -16.37 13.51
N GLY A 439 42.86 -15.74 13.50
CA GLY A 439 43.01 -14.29 13.39
C GLY A 439 42.57 -13.78 12.01
N PRO A 440 43.12 -14.34 10.92
CA PRO A 440 42.68 -14.02 9.57
C PRO A 440 41.18 -14.23 9.32
N VAL A 441 40.60 -15.34 9.81
CA VAL A 441 39.16 -15.62 9.65
C VAL A 441 38.32 -14.58 10.39
N ILE A 442 38.62 -14.29 11.66
CA ILE A 442 37.90 -13.27 12.43
C ILE A 442 38.01 -11.89 11.76
N ALA A 443 39.22 -11.50 11.34
CA ALA A 443 39.45 -10.21 10.69
C ALA A 443 38.68 -10.10 9.37
N SER A 444 38.74 -11.14 8.52
CA SER A 444 38.02 -11.18 7.25
C SER A 444 36.50 -11.07 7.46
N THR A 445 35.92 -11.91 8.32
CA THR A 445 34.47 -11.86 8.57
C THR A 445 34.04 -10.53 9.19
N LEU A 446 34.84 -9.97 10.10
CA LEU A 446 34.52 -8.68 10.70
C LEU A 446 34.58 -7.54 9.69
N THR A 447 35.50 -7.57 8.73
CA THR A 447 35.50 -6.57 7.64
C THR A 447 34.23 -6.67 6.79
N SER A 448 33.74 -7.87 6.48
CA SER A 448 32.45 -8.05 5.80
C SER A 448 31.29 -7.52 6.64
N ILE A 449 31.27 -7.82 7.95
CA ILE A 449 30.24 -7.29 8.87
C ILE A 449 30.28 -5.76 8.89
N LEU A 450 31.46 -5.15 8.97
CA LEU A 450 31.63 -3.69 9.02
C LEU A 450 31.19 -2.96 7.74
N VAL A 451 31.11 -3.65 6.59
CA VAL A 451 30.53 -3.06 5.37
C VAL A 451 29.00 -2.93 5.49
N PHE A 452 28.33 -3.90 6.12
CA PHE A 452 26.87 -3.88 6.29
C PHE A 452 26.41 -3.19 7.57
N LEU A 453 27.26 -3.16 8.61
CA LEU A 453 26.93 -2.64 9.93
C LEU A 453 26.43 -1.18 9.92
N PRO A 454 26.92 -0.26 9.08
CA PRO A 454 26.41 1.10 9.06
C PRO A 454 24.96 1.20 8.55
N ILE A 455 24.51 0.30 7.67
CA ILE A 455 23.23 0.42 6.95
C ILE A 455 22.03 0.54 7.91
N PRO A 456 21.87 -0.30 8.95
CA PRO A 456 20.79 -0.14 9.93
C PRO A 456 20.80 1.18 10.72
N PHE A 457 21.89 1.94 10.69
CA PHE A 457 22.05 3.24 11.35
C PHE A 457 22.04 4.42 10.37
N THR A 458 21.74 4.18 9.08
CA THR A 458 21.61 5.24 8.07
C THR A 458 20.25 5.93 8.14
N ALA A 459 20.01 6.86 7.21
CA ALA A 459 18.74 7.58 7.09
C ALA A 459 17.53 6.62 7.13
N PRO A 460 16.40 7.04 7.73
CA PRO A 460 15.26 6.15 7.98
C PRO A 460 14.77 5.40 6.75
N LEU A 461 14.69 6.04 5.57
CA LEU A 461 14.29 5.37 4.33
C LEU A 461 15.27 4.26 3.93
N THR A 462 16.58 4.51 4.01
CA THR A 462 17.62 3.53 3.68
C THR A 462 17.61 2.37 4.67
N ASN A 463 17.43 2.64 5.97
CA ASN A 463 17.28 1.60 6.99
C ASN A 463 15.98 0.79 6.78
N ALA A 464 14.88 1.45 6.44
CA ALA A 464 13.60 0.79 6.21
C ALA A 464 13.65 -0.13 4.98
N ILE A 465 14.39 0.25 3.93
CA ILE A 465 14.55 -0.57 2.73
C ILE A 465 15.61 -1.66 2.93
N LEU A 466 16.84 -1.31 3.34
CA LEU A 466 18.01 -2.21 3.34
C LEU A 466 18.44 -2.70 4.73
N GLY A 467 17.90 -2.14 5.80
CA GLY A 467 18.32 -2.43 7.17
C GLY A 467 18.11 -3.89 7.54
N ASP A 468 16.97 -4.47 7.17
CA ASP A 468 16.69 -5.89 7.45
C ASP A 468 17.59 -6.82 6.63
N GLN A 469 17.91 -6.47 5.38
CA GLN A 469 18.90 -7.19 4.57
C GLN A 469 20.27 -7.21 5.26
N ALA A 470 20.73 -6.04 5.70
CA ALA A 470 22.02 -5.89 6.37
C ALA A 470 22.06 -6.66 7.69
N LYS A 471 21.03 -6.56 8.53
CA LYS A 471 20.92 -7.31 9.80
C LYS A 471 21.02 -8.81 9.56
N VAL A 472 20.29 -9.35 8.59
CA VAL A 472 20.33 -10.79 8.25
C VAL A 472 21.73 -11.24 7.82
N VAL A 473 22.41 -10.46 6.98
CA VAL A 473 23.79 -10.76 6.56
C VAL A 473 24.72 -10.74 7.77
N ILE A 474 24.64 -9.72 8.62
CA ILE A 474 25.45 -9.61 9.84
C ILE A 474 25.22 -10.80 10.77
N PHE A 475 23.97 -11.18 11.02
CA PHE A 475 23.62 -12.31 11.89
C PHE A 475 24.14 -13.62 11.32
N SER A 476 23.95 -13.84 10.02
CA SER A 476 24.41 -15.04 9.33
C SER A 476 25.93 -15.17 9.34
N LEU A 477 26.66 -14.08 9.06
CA LEU A 477 28.12 -14.04 9.11
C LEU A 477 28.67 -14.22 10.53
N SER A 478 28.00 -13.64 11.52
CA SER A 478 28.37 -13.77 12.93
C SER A 478 28.29 -15.24 13.38
N PHE A 479 27.18 -15.92 13.06
CA PHE A 479 27.05 -17.35 13.36
C PHE A 479 27.96 -18.21 12.48
N ALA A 480 28.18 -17.86 11.21
CA ALA A 480 29.12 -18.56 10.34
C ALA A 480 30.53 -18.59 10.93
N MET A 481 31.02 -17.45 11.42
CA MET A 481 32.32 -17.36 12.09
C MET A 481 32.37 -18.24 13.35
N VAL A 482 31.33 -18.19 14.19
CA VAL A 482 31.24 -19.02 15.40
C VAL A 482 31.25 -20.50 15.03
N VAL A 483 30.43 -20.92 14.07
CA VAL A 483 30.33 -22.31 13.60
C VAL A 483 31.64 -22.79 12.99
N ALA A 484 32.28 -21.98 12.13
CA ALA A 484 33.55 -22.29 11.49
C ALA A 484 34.70 -22.46 12.49
N LEU A 485 34.75 -21.65 13.54
CA LEU A 485 35.83 -21.71 14.54
C LEU A 485 35.56 -22.73 15.67
N THR A 486 34.35 -23.26 15.80
CA THR A 486 33.98 -24.15 16.91
C THR A 486 33.44 -25.50 16.46
N VAL A 487 32.33 -25.52 15.72
CA VAL A 487 31.63 -26.74 15.31
C VAL A 487 32.42 -27.50 14.26
N VAL A 488 32.93 -26.79 13.24
CA VAL A 488 33.70 -27.40 12.14
C VAL A 488 34.92 -28.20 12.66
N PRO A 489 35.82 -27.62 13.49
CA PRO A 489 36.95 -28.36 14.07
C PRO A 489 36.52 -29.52 14.97
N LEU A 490 35.43 -29.36 15.72
CA LEU A 490 34.94 -30.40 16.63
C LEU A 490 34.39 -31.60 15.86
N VAL A 491 33.61 -31.37 14.82
CA VAL A 491 33.05 -32.44 13.97
C VAL A 491 34.16 -33.13 13.19
N ALA A 492 35.15 -32.39 12.68
CA ALA A 492 36.32 -32.97 12.01
C ALA A 492 37.06 -33.95 12.94
N PHE A 493 37.33 -33.53 14.18
CA PHE A 493 37.94 -34.39 15.19
C PHE A 493 37.12 -35.67 15.48
N LEU A 494 35.80 -35.56 15.59
CA LEU A 494 34.94 -36.72 15.88
C LEU A 494 34.92 -37.74 14.73
N LEU A 495 34.95 -37.27 13.49
CA LEU A 495 34.95 -38.12 12.30
C LEU A 495 36.30 -38.82 12.09
N ASP A 496 37.41 -38.10 12.25
CA ASP A 496 38.74 -38.68 12.06
C ASP A 496 39.14 -39.60 13.22
N ARG A 497 38.67 -39.31 14.44
CA ARG A 497 38.83 -40.23 15.58
C ARG A 497 38.16 -41.59 15.37
N ARG A 498 36.99 -41.64 14.72
CA ARG A 498 36.30 -42.91 14.41
C ARG A 498 37.12 -43.78 13.44
N LYS A 499 37.85 -43.18 12.49
CA LYS A 499 38.76 -43.91 11.60
C LYS A 499 39.95 -44.49 12.36
N ALA A 500 40.58 -43.71 13.22
CA ALA A 500 41.71 -44.16 14.05
C ALA A 500 41.34 -45.33 14.97
N ALA A 501 40.09 -45.37 15.46
CA ALA A 501 39.57 -46.44 16.32
C ALA A 501 39.17 -47.73 15.57
N HIS A 502 39.02 -47.70 14.25
CA HIS A 502 38.58 -48.86 13.43
C HIS A 502 39.72 -49.61 12.72
N GLY A 503 40.98 -49.34 13.07
CA GLY A 503 42.12 -50.21 12.72
C GLY A 503 42.42 -50.39 11.23
N LYS A 504 41.85 -49.59 10.33
CA LYS A 504 42.25 -49.62 8.91
C LYS A 504 43.67 -49.04 8.76
N SER A 505 44.62 -49.88 8.37
CA SER A 505 45.98 -49.47 7.99
C SER A 505 45.94 -48.49 6.81
N LEU A 506 46.42 -47.27 7.05
CA LEU A 506 46.43 -46.17 6.07
C LEU A 506 47.54 -46.29 5.01
N ASP A 507 48.34 -47.37 5.02
CA ASP A 507 49.42 -47.60 4.05
C ASP A 507 48.90 -47.83 2.60
N GLU A 508 47.60 -48.13 2.42
CA GLU A 508 46.96 -48.22 1.09
C GLU A 508 46.57 -46.87 0.46
N GLU A 509 46.77 -45.74 1.16
CA GLU A 509 46.39 -44.37 0.72
C GLU A 509 47.58 -43.50 0.24
N ALA A 510 48.78 -44.05 0.10
CA ALA A 510 49.93 -43.34 -0.49
C ALA A 510 49.72 -42.95 -1.97
N THR A 511 48.70 -43.53 -2.62
CA THR A 511 48.25 -43.12 -3.96
C THR A 511 46.91 -42.41 -3.86
N PRO A 512 46.75 -41.18 -4.40
CA PRO A 512 45.44 -40.53 -4.44
C PRO A 512 44.50 -41.41 -5.28
N LYS A 513 43.50 -42.03 -4.63
CA LYS A 513 42.48 -42.85 -5.29
C LYS A 513 41.23 -42.00 -5.57
N GLY A 514 40.60 -42.22 -6.72
CA GLY A 514 39.36 -41.56 -7.11
C GLY A 514 39.47 -40.03 -7.24
N LEU A 515 38.59 -39.32 -6.53
CA LEU A 515 38.40 -37.85 -6.61
C LEU A 515 39.66 -37.05 -6.23
N ALA A 516 40.48 -37.55 -5.30
CA ALA A 516 41.73 -36.90 -4.90
C ALA A 516 42.77 -36.83 -6.05
N LYS A 517 42.76 -37.79 -6.98
CA LYS A 517 43.66 -37.80 -8.15
C LYS A 517 43.26 -36.74 -9.18
N ILE A 518 41.96 -36.50 -9.31
CA ILE A 518 41.41 -35.48 -10.20
C ILE A 518 41.74 -34.10 -9.63
N SER A 519 41.44 -33.88 -8.34
CA SER A 519 41.73 -32.64 -7.62
C SER A 519 43.21 -32.25 -7.74
N THR A 520 44.14 -33.15 -7.40
CA THR A 520 45.59 -32.89 -7.47
C THR A 520 46.07 -32.55 -8.88
N ARG A 521 45.46 -33.12 -9.92
CA ARG A 521 45.79 -32.82 -11.32
C ARG A 521 45.27 -31.45 -11.76
N VAL A 522 44.00 -31.14 -11.45
CA VAL A 522 43.37 -29.86 -11.77
C VAL A 522 44.06 -28.73 -11.02
N MET A 523 44.23 -28.85 -9.71
CA MET A 523 44.92 -27.86 -8.89
C MET A 523 46.39 -27.74 -9.27
N GLY A 524 47.08 -28.84 -9.56
CA GLY A 524 48.46 -28.80 -10.05
C GLY A 524 48.62 -28.02 -11.36
N TRP A 525 47.64 -28.10 -12.28
CA TRP A 525 47.63 -27.32 -13.51
C TRP A 525 47.35 -25.83 -13.23
N LEU A 526 46.33 -25.51 -12.44
CA LEU A 526 45.99 -24.13 -12.04
C LEU A 526 47.17 -23.44 -11.33
N ILE A 527 47.79 -24.12 -10.37
CA ILE A 527 48.96 -23.61 -9.64
C ILE A 527 50.14 -23.36 -10.58
N LYS A 528 50.38 -24.24 -11.56
CA LYS A 528 51.44 -24.02 -12.57
C LYS A 528 51.16 -22.79 -13.42
N LEU A 529 49.91 -22.60 -13.85
CA LEU A 529 49.49 -21.44 -14.63
C LEU A 529 49.66 -20.15 -13.81
N TYR A 530 49.13 -20.13 -12.59
CA TYR A 530 49.27 -19.01 -11.65
C TYR A 530 50.74 -18.68 -11.39
N LYS A 531 51.59 -19.67 -11.08
CA LYS A 531 53.03 -19.47 -10.85
C LYS A 531 53.75 -18.92 -12.08
N ARG A 532 53.37 -19.32 -13.29
CA ARG A 532 53.93 -18.77 -14.53
C ARG A 532 53.56 -17.30 -14.71
N ALA A 533 52.28 -16.96 -14.54
CA ALA A 533 51.80 -15.59 -14.65
C ALA A 533 52.45 -14.69 -13.59
N LEU A 534 52.44 -15.12 -12.33
CA LEU A 534 53.04 -14.39 -11.21
C LEU A 534 54.54 -14.17 -11.43
N ARG A 535 55.26 -15.21 -11.87
CA ARG A 535 56.69 -15.10 -12.19
C ARG A 535 56.93 -14.13 -13.34
N ALA A 536 56.11 -14.15 -14.39
CA ALA A 536 56.24 -13.20 -15.49
C ALA A 536 56.08 -11.76 -15.00
N ILE A 537 55.09 -11.49 -14.14
CA ILE A 537 54.80 -10.16 -13.60
C ILE A 537 55.94 -9.68 -12.67
N ILE A 538 56.37 -10.52 -11.73
CA ILE A 538 57.36 -10.17 -10.68
C ILE A 538 58.82 -10.25 -11.19
N SER A 539 59.09 -10.95 -12.29
CA SER A 539 60.46 -11.18 -12.78
C SER A 539 61.27 -9.92 -13.02
N ARG A 540 60.62 -8.80 -13.36
CA ARG A 540 61.25 -7.50 -13.58
C ARG A 540 60.42 -6.38 -12.94
N PRO A 541 61.06 -5.36 -12.34
CA PRO A 541 60.34 -4.23 -11.77
C PRO A 541 59.52 -3.47 -12.83
N ALA A 542 60.03 -3.39 -14.08
CA ALA A 542 59.32 -2.77 -15.19
C ALA A 542 58.03 -3.51 -15.57
N THR A 543 58.02 -4.85 -15.60
CA THR A 543 56.80 -5.63 -15.90
C THR A 543 55.78 -5.50 -14.78
N SER A 544 56.22 -5.44 -13.53
CA SER A 544 55.34 -5.17 -12.39
C SER A 544 54.72 -3.77 -12.46
N LEU A 545 55.51 -2.74 -12.80
CA LEU A 545 55.00 -1.38 -12.96
C LEU A 545 53.99 -1.28 -14.12
N ILE A 546 54.31 -1.88 -15.26
CA ILE A 546 53.39 -1.93 -16.42
C ILE A 546 52.08 -2.63 -16.02
N ALA A 547 52.14 -3.75 -15.30
CA ALA A 547 50.93 -4.44 -14.85
C ALA A 547 50.08 -3.58 -13.90
N ILE A 548 50.71 -2.86 -12.97
CA ILE A 548 50.01 -1.93 -12.05
C ILE A 548 49.37 -0.79 -12.83
N VAL A 549 50.11 -0.17 -13.77
CA VAL A 549 49.60 0.93 -14.59
C VAL A 549 48.44 0.47 -15.47
N ILE A 550 48.54 -0.70 -16.10
CA ILE A 550 47.45 -1.27 -16.89
C ILE A 550 46.24 -1.55 -16.00
N ALA A 551 46.43 -2.16 -14.82
CA ALA A 551 45.33 -2.42 -13.90
C ALA A 551 44.66 -1.11 -13.43
N ALA A 552 45.45 -0.08 -13.12
CA ALA A 552 44.94 1.24 -12.74
C ALA A 552 44.22 1.93 -13.91
N ALA A 553 44.74 1.82 -15.13
CA ALA A 553 44.12 2.37 -16.33
C ALA A 553 42.80 1.66 -16.64
N VAL A 554 42.75 0.34 -16.55
CA VAL A 554 41.51 -0.45 -16.72
C VAL A 554 40.50 -0.07 -15.64
N PHE A 555 40.93 0.04 -14.38
CA PHE A 555 40.06 0.49 -13.30
C PHE A 555 39.51 1.91 -13.55
N ALA A 556 40.37 2.85 -13.98
CA ALA A 556 39.96 4.20 -14.30
C ALA A 556 38.99 4.26 -15.48
N VAL A 557 39.20 3.47 -16.55
CA VAL A 557 38.27 3.37 -17.68
C VAL A 557 36.94 2.78 -17.24
N CYS A 558 36.92 1.75 -16.40
CA CYS A 558 35.69 1.20 -15.85
C CYS A 558 34.92 2.24 -15.02
N VAL A 559 35.61 3.02 -14.17
CA VAL A 559 34.98 4.02 -13.31
C VAL A 559 34.51 5.25 -14.09
N LEU A 560 35.31 5.74 -15.05
CA LEU A 560 35.03 6.98 -15.78
C LEU A 560 34.11 6.79 -17.00
N VAL A 561 34.14 5.61 -17.63
CA VAL A 561 33.37 5.34 -18.86
C VAL A 561 32.20 4.41 -18.60
N LEU A 562 32.41 3.27 -17.93
CA LEU A 562 31.33 2.29 -17.75
C LEU A 562 30.34 2.73 -16.66
N LEU A 563 30.82 3.24 -15.51
CA LEU A 563 29.94 3.60 -14.39
C LEU A 563 28.87 4.66 -14.75
N PRO A 564 29.19 5.75 -15.49
CA PRO A 564 28.17 6.74 -15.88
C PRO A 564 27.16 6.23 -16.90
N LEU A 565 27.49 5.17 -17.66
CA LEU A 565 26.59 4.57 -18.64
C LEU A 565 25.56 3.61 -18.02
N ILE A 566 25.78 3.18 -16.77
CA ILE A 566 24.85 2.29 -16.07
C ILE A 566 23.64 3.10 -15.58
N PRO A 567 22.40 2.75 -15.99
CA PRO A 567 21.19 3.37 -15.47
C PRO A 567 21.11 3.25 -13.95
N LYS A 568 20.69 4.33 -13.28
CA LYS A 568 20.52 4.36 -11.82
C LYS A 568 19.04 4.37 -11.50
N GLU A 569 18.60 3.40 -10.71
CA GLU A 569 17.25 3.29 -10.18
C GLU A 569 17.33 3.14 -8.66
N ILE A 570 16.32 3.60 -7.93
CA ILE A 570 16.28 3.47 -6.45
C ILE A 570 16.10 2.00 -6.06
N ILE A 571 15.12 1.34 -6.69
CA ILE A 571 14.89 -0.10 -6.61
C ILE A 571 14.29 -0.54 -7.94
N SER A 572 14.67 -1.72 -8.43
CA SER A 572 14.04 -2.27 -9.63
C SER A 572 12.60 -2.69 -9.30
N PRO A 573 11.60 -2.31 -10.11
CA PRO A 573 10.24 -2.76 -9.90
C PRO A 573 10.15 -4.28 -10.12
N PRO A 574 9.31 -4.99 -9.36
CA PRO A 574 9.04 -6.39 -9.63
C PRO A 574 8.38 -6.56 -11.00
N GLN A 575 8.58 -7.73 -11.62
CA GLN A 575 7.83 -8.10 -12.81
C GLN A 575 6.39 -8.41 -12.43
N SER A 576 5.48 -7.53 -12.83
CA SER A 576 4.06 -7.67 -12.54
C SER A 576 3.40 -8.69 -13.49
N ASP A 577 2.54 -9.55 -12.97
CA ASP A 577 1.56 -10.34 -13.73
C ASP A 577 0.22 -9.61 -13.89
N ARG A 578 0.17 -8.31 -13.58
CA ARG A 578 -1.06 -7.51 -13.56
C ARG A 578 -0.86 -6.19 -14.26
N ILE A 579 -1.82 -5.87 -15.11
CA ILE A 579 -1.95 -4.56 -15.74
C ILE A 579 -3.26 -3.95 -15.26
N VAL A 580 -3.20 -2.67 -14.87
CA VAL A 580 -4.39 -1.89 -14.54
C VAL A 580 -4.61 -0.85 -15.63
N VAL A 581 -5.86 -0.78 -16.11
CA VAL A 581 -6.37 0.30 -16.94
C VAL A 581 -7.17 1.21 -16.01
N PHE A 582 -6.55 2.30 -15.59
CA PHE A 582 -7.27 3.38 -14.93
C PHE A 582 -8.08 4.13 -15.97
N MET A 583 -9.34 4.38 -15.67
CA MET A 583 -10.19 5.14 -16.55
C MET A 583 -11.01 6.17 -15.78
N ARG A 584 -11.11 7.36 -16.34
CA ARG A 584 -11.90 8.45 -15.80
C ARG A 584 -12.71 9.08 -16.93
N ARG A 585 -13.97 9.39 -16.65
CA ARG A 585 -14.81 10.15 -17.59
C ARG A 585 -14.83 11.62 -17.21
N ALA A 586 -14.90 12.51 -18.20
CA ALA A 586 -15.02 13.95 -18.00
C ALA A 586 -16.37 14.36 -17.37
N THR A 587 -17.45 13.65 -17.69
CA THR A 587 -18.81 13.90 -17.20
C THR A 587 -19.33 12.74 -16.36
N SER A 588 -20.29 13.01 -15.47
CA SER A 588 -20.97 11.96 -14.71
C SER A 588 -21.77 11.05 -15.64
N ILE A 589 -21.66 9.74 -15.42
CA ILE A 589 -22.45 8.69 -16.05
C ILE A 589 -23.11 7.89 -14.93
N GLU A 590 -24.30 7.37 -15.15
CA GLU A 590 -24.92 6.47 -14.19
C GLU A 590 -24.04 5.23 -13.99
N THR A 591 -23.79 4.86 -12.74
CA THR A 591 -23.00 3.67 -12.39
C THR A 591 -23.56 2.41 -13.03
N LEU A 592 -24.88 2.34 -13.23
CA LEU A 592 -25.56 1.23 -13.91
C LEU A 592 -25.10 1.08 -15.37
N GLU A 593 -25.04 2.17 -16.13
CA GLU A 593 -24.59 2.13 -17.53
C GLU A 593 -23.12 1.68 -17.63
N LEU A 594 -22.26 2.16 -16.71
CA LEU A 594 -20.87 1.70 -16.61
C LEU A 594 -20.77 0.19 -16.40
N VAL A 595 -21.57 -0.35 -15.48
CA VAL A 595 -21.53 -1.75 -15.06
C VAL A 595 -22.12 -2.69 -16.10
N GLU A 596 -23.20 -2.29 -16.75
CA GLU A 596 -23.93 -3.17 -17.68
C GLU A 596 -23.43 -3.06 -19.13
N THR A 597 -22.84 -1.93 -19.51
CA THR A 597 -22.43 -1.67 -20.89
C THR A 597 -20.93 -1.51 -21.03
N VAL A 598 -20.32 -0.56 -20.31
CA VAL A 598 -18.93 -0.16 -20.53
C VAL A 598 -17.95 -1.24 -20.09
N MET A 599 -18.05 -1.73 -18.84
CA MET A 599 -17.11 -2.71 -18.30
C MET A 599 -17.18 -4.07 -19.02
N PRO A 600 -18.36 -4.63 -19.35
CA PRO A 600 -18.43 -5.89 -20.12
C PRO A 600 -17.93 -5.75 -21.56
N GLU A 601 -18.13 -4.59 -22.19
CA GLU A 601 -17.58 -4.34 -23.53
C GLU A 601 -16.05 -4.23 -23.49
N MET A 602 -15.49 -3.52 -22.50
CA MET A 602 -14.04 -3.49 -22.28
C MET A 602 -13.47 -4.90 -22.06
N ASP A 603 -14.12 -5.70 -21.22
CA ASP A 603 -13.72 -7.10 -21.00
C ASP A 603 -13.71 -7.90 -22.31
N ARG A 604 -14.73 -7.73 -23.16
CA ARG A 604 -14.78 -8.36 -24.49
C ARG A 604 -13.64 -7.89 -25.39
N GLN A 605 -13.36 -6.59 -25.43
CA GLN A 605 -12.29 -6.01 -26.24
C GLN A 605 -10.91 -6.51 -25.79
N VAL A 606 -10.67 -6.55 -24.47
CA VAL A 606 -9.43 -7.11 -23.89
C VAL A 606 -9.30 -8.60 -24.23
N LYS A 607 -10.37 -9.39 -24.06
CA LYS A 607 -10.36 -10.81 -24.43
C LYS A 607 -10.12 -11.02 -25.92
N ALA A 608 -10.66 -10.17 -26.79
CA ALA A 608 -10.43 -10.23 -28.23
C ALA A 608 -9.00 -9.84 -28.63
N ALA A 609 -8.40 -8.85 -27.97
CA ALA A 609 -7.07 -8.35 -28.30
C ALA A 609 -5.95 -9.23 -27.72
N VAL A 610 -6.09 -9.65 -26.46
CA VAL A 610 -4.99 -10.26 -25.67
C VAL A 610 -5.41 -11.50 -24.86
N GLY A 611 -6.60 -12.06 -25.12
CA GLY A 611 -7.19 -13.15 -24.31
C GLY A 611 -6.33 -14.41 -24.16
N ASP A 612 -5.45 -14.71 -25.11
CA ASP A 612 -4.51 -15.84 -25.01
C ASP A 612 -3.54 -15.71 -23.82
N TYR A 613 -3.23 -14.47 -23.42
CA TYR A 613 -2.31 -14.15 -22.33
C TYR A 613 -3.03 -13.92 -20.99
N VAL A 614 -4.35 -13.66 -21.02
CA VAL A 614 -5.14 -13.30 -19.84
C VAL A 614 -5.58 -14.55 -19.08
N LYS A 615 -5.33 -14.54 -17.76
CA LYS A 615 -5.80 -15.54 -16.79
C LYS A 615 -7.22 -15.22 -16.33
N SER A 616 -7.46 -13.98 -15.91
CA SER A 616 -8.76 -13.47 -15.46
C SER A 616 -8.76 -11.95 -15.50
N THR A 617 -9.95 -11.36 -15.44
CA THR A 617 -10.14 -9.91 -15.32
C THR A 617 -11.03 -9.60 -14.12
N TYR A 618 -10.81 -8.43 -13.52
CA TYR A 618 -11.76 -7.88 -12.57
C TYR A 618 -11.84 -6.38 -12.71
N SER A 619 -12.98 -5.79 -12.35
CA SER A 619 -13.19 -4.35 -12.41
C SER A 619 -13.65 -3.82 -11.07
N GLU A 620 -13.16 -2.66 -10.70
CA GLU A 620 -13.67 -1.85 -9.60
C GLU A 620 -14.25 -0.56 -10.16
N VAL A 621 -15.56 -0.42 -10.06
CA VAL A 621 -16.30 0.76 -10.52
C VAL A 621 -16.53 1.66 -9.32
N ARG A 622 -16.04 2.91 -9.35
CA ARG A 622 -16.15 3.88 -8.23
C ARG A 622 -16.68 5.24 -8.71
N GLY A 623 -17.62 5.21 -9.65
CA GLY A 623 -18.19 6.40 -10.28
C GLY A 623 -17.22 7.04 -11.28
N PHE A 624 -16.61 8.18 -10.91
CA PHE A 624 -15.74 8.95 -11.81
C PHE A 624 -14.37 8.30 -12.07
N SER A 625 -13.86 7.49 -11.14
CA SER A 625 -12.55 6.82 -11.29
C SER A 625 -12.76 5.32 -11.19
N ASN A 626 -12.52 4.63 -12.30
CA ASN A 626 -12.74 3.19 -12.41
C ASN A 626 -11.41 2.49 -12.72
N ARG A 627 -11.30 1.24 -12.29
CA ARG A 627 -10.10 0.42 -12.47
C ARG A 627 -10.48 -0.89 -13.11
N PHE A 628 -9.86 -1.21 -14.24
CA PHE A 628 -10.01 -2.49 -14.91
C PHE A 628 -8.68 -3.24 -14.84
N PHE A 629 -8.66 -4.39 -14.17
CA PHE A 629 -7.46 -5.18 -13.95
C PHE A 629 -7.44 -6.39 -14.89
N VAL A 630 -6.29 -6.57 -15.53
CA VAL A 630 -5.96 -7.71 -16.39
C VAL A 630 -4.90 -8.54 -15.70
N LEU A 631 -5.26 -9.75 -15.27
CA LEU A 631 -4.31 -10.71 -14.71
C LEU A 631 -3.78 -11.60 -15.83
N LEU A 632 -2.47 -11.70 -15.92
CA LEU A 632 -1.77 -12.47 -16.95
C LEU A 632 -1.46 -13.88 -16.47
N LYS A 633 -1.34 -14.80 -17.42
CA LYS A 633 -0.87 -16.17 -17.16
C LYS A 633 0.62 -16.20 -16.79
N SER A 634 1.40 -15.26 -17.33
CA SER A 634 2.84 -15.12 -17.08
C SER A 634 3.24 -13.65 -16.96
N PRO A 635 4.11 -13.28 -16.00
CA PRO A 635 4.68 -11.93 -15.91
C PRO A 635 5.52 -11.53 -17.13
N SER A 636 6.07 -12.51 -17.88
CA SER A 636 6.86 -12.25 -19.10
C SER A 636 6.05 -11.55 -20.19
N ASP A 637 4.72 -11.62 -20.09
CA ASP A 637 3.82 -11.17 -21.13
C ASP A 637 3.37 -9.71 -20.92
N ALA A 638 3.72 -9.12 -19.76
CA ALA A 638 3.22 -7.83 -19.35
C ALA A 638 3.60 -6.68 -20.30
N ASP A 639 4.85 -6.63 -20.78
CA ASP A 639 5.31 -5.54 -21.64
C ASP A 639 4.53 -5.47 -22.96
N HIS A 640 4.32 -6.63 -23.61
CA HIS A 640 3.64 -6.67 -24.90
C HIS A 640 2.13 -6.46 -24.75
N VAL A 641 1.50 -7.08 -23.73
CA VAL A 641 0.07 -6.88 -23.45
C VAL A 641 -0.20 -5.41 -23.10
N MET A 642 0.66 -4.78 -22.28
CA MET A 642 0.53 -3.36 -21.94
C MET A 642 0.61 -2.48 -23.20
N ALA A 643 1.57 -2.75 -24.09
CA ALA A 643 1.71 -2.00 -25.34
C ALA A 643 0.48 -2.14 -26.26
N ASP A 644 -0.15 -3.31 -26.29
CA ASP A 644 -1.37 -3.52 -27.09
C ASP A 644 -2.60 -2.89 -26.43
N LEU A 645 -2.71 -2.92 -25.10
CA LEU A 645 -3.76 -2.20 -24.35
C LEU A 645 -3.63 -0.69 -24.49
N GLN A 646 -2.41 -0.14 -24.53
CA GLN A 646 -2.15 1.28 -24.76
C GLN A 646 -2.57 1.74 -26.17
N LYS A 647 -2.54 0.85 -27.17
CA LYS A 647 -3.08 1.14 -28.51
C LYS A 647 -4.60 1.06 -28.56
N LEU A 648 -5.18 0.17 -27.74
CA LEU A 648 -6.62 -0.08 -27.70
C LEU A 648 -7.37 1.03 -26.95
N PHE A 649 -6.83 1.48 -25.82
CA PHE A 649 -7.44 2.46 -24.94
C PHE A 649 -6.68 3.79 -25.00
N VAL A 650 -7.04 4.63 -25.97
CA VAL A 650 -6.47 5.95 -26.18
C VAL A 650 -7.36 7.00 -25.53
N SER A 651 -6.76 7.94 -24.78
CA SER A 651 -7.51 9.03 -24.14
C SER A 651 -8.08 10.00 -25.19
N ASP A 652 -9.31 10.46 -24.97
CA ASP A 652 -10.01 11.47 -25.76
C ASP A 652 -10.70 12.52 -24.86
N ASN A 653 -11.57 13.35 -25.43
CA ASN A 653 -12.27 14.41 -24.67
C ASN A 653 -13.29 13.86 -23.67
N GLU A 654 -13.75 12.62 -23.81
CA GLU A 654 -14.71 11.98 -22.91
C GLU A 654 -14.02 11.07 -21.90
N TRP A 655 -13.06 10.26 -22.34
CA TRP A 655 -12.39 9.23 -21.58
C TRP A 655 -10.90 9.49 -21.44
N TYR A 656 -10.44 9.52 -20.21
CA TYR A 656 -9.02 9.46 -19.87
C TYR A 656 -8.66 8.02 -19.49
N TYR A 657 -7.64 7.47 -20.15
CA TYR A 657 -7.07 6.17 -19.85
C TYR A 657 -5.61 6.29 -19.41
N ASN A 658 -5.25 5.60 -18.34
CA ASN A 658 -3.87 5.40 -17.92
C ASN A 658 -3.64 3.90 -17.69
N ILE A 659 -2.86 3.29 -18.59
CA ILE A 659 -2.53 1.87 -18.56
C ILE A 659 -1.14 1.72 -17.99
N MET A 660 -1.02 1.00 -16.88
CA MET A 660 0.26 0.73 -16.24
C MET A 660 0.31 -0.67 -15.64
N MET A 661 1.52 -1.19 -15.47
CA MET A 661 1.73 -2.36 -14.62
C MET A 661 1.43 -1.98 -13.17
N TRP A 662 0.70 -2.86 -12.47
CA TRP A 662 0.39 -2.66 -11.07
C TRP A 662 0.77 -3.91 -10.30
N ASP A 663 1.82 -3.83 -9.49
CA ASP A 663 2.24 -4.94 -8.64
C ASP A 663 2.00 -4.57 -7.17
N PRO A 664 1.21 -5.34 -6.42
CA PRO A 664 1.04 -5.15 -4.98
C PRO A 664 2.35 -5.30 -4.19
N ALA A 665 3.32 -6.04 -4.75
CA ALA A 665 4.66 -6.19 -4.25
C ALA A 665 5.60 -5.10 -4.77
N GLN A 666 5.14 -4.06 -5.46
CA GLN A 666 6.01 -2.90 -5.70
C GLN A 666 6.22 -2.15 -4.38
N LEU A 667 7.47 -1.88 -3.99
CA LEU A 667 7.72 -1.10 -2.78
C LEU A 667 7.20 0.34 -3.02
N PRO A 668 6.31 0.88 -2.17
CA PRO A 668 5.74 2.21 -2.36
C PRO A 668 6.80 3.26 -2.07
N LEU A 669 7.61 3.56 -3.08
CA LEU A 669 8.58 4.63 -3.00
C LEU A 669 7.89 5.98 -3.22
N PRO A 670 8.31 7.04 -2.50
CA PRO A 670 7.96 8.40 -2.89
C PRO A 670 8.36 8.58 -4.35
N ARG A 671 7.39 8.91 -5.22
CA ARG A 671 7.69 9.25 -6.60
C ARG A 671 8.53 10.52 -6.58
N THR A 672 9.78 10.43 -7.00
CA THR A 672 10.56 11.63 -7.30
C THR A 672 10.04 12.16 -8.62
N MET A 673 9.61 13.41 -8.64
CA MET A 673 9.21 14.06 -9.88
C MET A 673 10.48 14.52 -10.58
N ASP A 674 10.54 14.45 -11.91
CA ASP A 674 11.72 14.84 -12.65
C ASP A 674 11.78 16.35 -12.91
N LEU A 675 10.61 16.99 -12.91
CA LEU A 675 10.47 18.44 -13.05
C LEU A 675 9.41 18.93 -12.06
N GLN A 676 9.72 20.04 -11.38
CA GLN A 676 8.80 20.74 -10.49
C GLN A 676 8.88 22.24 -10.76
N ILE A 677 7.74 22.86 -11.08
CA ILE A 677 7.65 24.29 -11.34
C ILE A 677 6.58 24.88 -10.43
N SER A 678 6.98 25.71 -9.47
CA SER A 678 6.09 26.45 -8.58
C SER A 678 5.73 27.81 -9.16
N VAL A 679 4.45 28.18 -9.07
CA VAL A 679 3.93 29.49 -9.46
C VAL A 679 3.64 30.30 -8.19
N LYS A 680 4.29 31.46 -8.04
CA LYS A 680 3.97 32.44 -6.99
C LYS A 680 3.21 33.62 -7.55
N GLY A 681 2.23 34.11 -6.79
CA GLY A 681 1.37 35.24 -7.12
C GLY A 681 0.24 35.40 -6.10
N GLU A 682 -0.43 36.55 -6.12
CA GLU A 682 -1.49 36.89 -5.17
C GLU A 682 -2.83 36.22 -5.51
N ASP A 683 -3.24 36.19 -6.79
CA ASP A 683 -4.54 35.65 -7.20
C ASP A 683 -4.45 34.14 -7.51
N GLU A 684 -5.34 33.37 -6.88
CA GLU A 684 -5.42 31.91 -7.02
C GLU A 684 -5.92 31.50 -8.41
N ALA A 685 -6.87 32.23 -8.97
CA ALA A 685 -7.42 31.95 -10.29
C ALA A 685 -6.36 32.13 -11.39
N GLU A 686 -5.58 33.20 -11.32
CA GLU A 686 -4.48 33.46 -12.26
C GLU A 686 -3.35 32.43 -12.11
N LYS A 687 -2.99 32.03 -10.88
CA LYS A 687 -2.02 30.95 -10.66
C LYS A 687 -2.47 29.65 -11.34
N VAL A 688 -3.74 29.28 -11.20
CA VAL A 688 -4.30 28.08 -11.82
C VAL A 688 -4.30 28.18 -13.35
N ALA A 689 -4.68 29.32 -13.91
CA ALA A 689 -4.60 29.55 -15.35
C ALA A 689 -3.16 29.43 -15.88
N LEU A 690 -2.16 29.90 -15.11
CA LEU A 690 -0.75 29.74 -15.44
C LEU A 690 -0.31 28.28 -15.36
N LEU A 691 -0.74 27.52 -14.35
CA LEU A 691 -0.44 26.08 -14.24
C LEU A 691 -0.92 25.32 -15.48
N GLU A 692 -2.14 25.62 -15.97
CA GLU A 692 -2.70 25.00 -17.18
C GLU A 692 -1.82 25.31 -18.40
N ARG A 693 -1.50 26.59 -18.63
CA ARG A 693 -0.65 27.00 -19.76
C ARG A 693 0.73 26.36 -19.71
N ILE A 694 1.34 26.28 -18.53
CA ILE A 694 2.65 25.64 -18.33
C ILE A 694 2.54 24.15 -18.67
N ARG A 695 1.52 23.45 -18.16
CA ARG A 695 1.28 22.03 -18.45
C ARG A 695 1.13 21.79 -19.95
N ASP A 696 0.36 22.62 -20.64
CA ASP A 696 0.13 22.50 -22.08
C ASP A 696 1.40 22.72 -22.90
N ILE A 697 2.23 23.69 -22.51
CA ILE A 697 3.55 23.91 -23.14
C ILE A 697 4.44 22.69 -22.95
N ILE A 698 4.51 22.14 -21.73
CA ILE A 698 5.33 20.95 -21.44
C ILE A 698 4.83 19.74 -22.24
N ASN A 699 3.51 19.52 -22.31
CA ASN A 699 2.91 18.43 -23.08
C ASN A 699 3.19 18.57 -24.58
N GLY A 700 3.17 19.80 -25.12
CA GLY A 700 3.51 20.07 -26.52
C GLY A 700 4.96 19.79 -26.90
N LEU A 701 5.86 19.60 -25.93
CA LEU A 701 7.25 19.20 -26.19
C LEU A 701 7.42 17.69 -26.38
N GLU A 702 6.46 16.88 -25.94
CA GLU A 702 6.51 15.40 -25.99
C GLU A 702 7.77 14.79 -25.34
N VAL A 703 8.47 15.52 -24.46
CA VAL A 703 9.70 15.07 -23.80
C VAL A 703 9.45 14.40 -22.44
N TYR A 704 8.31 14.67 -21.81
CA TYR A 704 7.88 14.02 -20.57
C TYR A 704 6.75 13.05 -20.87
N GLY A 705 6.75 11.90 -20.20
CA GLY A 705 5.72 10.87 -20.41
C GLY A 705 4.42 11.17 -19.67
N TRP A 706 4.50 11.91 -18.57
CA TRP A 706 3.36 12.24 -17.73
C TRP A 706 3.55 13.61 -17.09
N THR A 707 2.52 14.46 -17.14
CA THR A 707 2.47 15.76 -16.47
C THR A 707 1.17 15.90 -15.69
N PHE A 708 1.21 16.62 -14.57
CA PHE A 708 0.01 17.00 -13.82
C PHE A 708 0.26 18.28 -13.02
N THR A 709 -0.83 18.89 -12.55
CA THR A 709 -0.80 20.12 -11.74
C THR A 709 -1.32 19.83 -10.35
N ASN A 710 -0.85 20.60 -9.36
CA ASN A 710 -1.38 20.59 -8.00
C ASN A 710 -1.50 22.05 -7.51
N PRO A 711 -2.72 22.57 -7.24
CA PRO A 711 -4.03 21.91 -7.35
C PRO A 711 -4.43 21.57 -8.80
N SER A 712 -5.54 20.84 -8.95
CA SER A 712 -6.19 20.66 -10.26
C SER A 712 -6.53 22.01 -10.89
N THR A 713 -6.39 22.12 -12.21
CA THR A 713 -6.67 23.36 -12.96
C THR A 713 -8.14 23.59 -13.28
N SER A 714 -9.02 22.88 -12.59
CA SER A 714 -10.47 23.00 -12.74
C SER A 714 -11.02 24.21 -11.99
N PHE A 715 -12.02 24.86 -12.59
CA PHE A 715 -12.82 25.89 -11.94
C PHE A 715 -14.14 25.28 -11.45
N ALA A 716 -14.62 25.76 -10.31
CA ALA A 716 -15.96 25.52 -9.82
C ALA A 716 -16.85 26.71 -10.17
N ASN A 717 -18.03 26.44 -10.71
CA ASN A 717 -19.06 27.46 -10.86
C ASN A 717 -19.75 27.66 -9.51
N GLU A 718 -19.92 28.91 -9.11
CA GLU A 718 -20.55 29.30 -7.86
C GLU A 718 -21.79 30.15 -8.15
N LEU A 719 -22.83 29.92 -7.35
CA LEU A 719 -24.02 30.76 -7.35
C LEU A 719 -24.11 31.48 -6.01
N GLN A 720 -23.69 32.74 -6.00
CA GLN A 720 -23.76 33.58 -4.81
C GLN A 720 -25.18 34.10 -4.61
N MET A 721 -25.72 33.87 -3.42
CA MET A 721 -27.04 34.33 -3.00
C MET A 721 -26.91 35.44 -1.96
N SER A 722 -27.37 36.65 -2.26
CA SER A 722 -27.32 37.81 -1.36
C SER A 722 -28.70 38.26 -0.89
N ALA A 723 -28.86 38.41 0.43
CA ALA A 723 -30.14 38.72 1.07
C ALA A 723 -30.60 40.17 0.83
N ARG A 724 -31.86 40.35 0.45
CA ARG A 724 -32.53 41.66 0.39
C ARG A 724 -33.11 41.99 1.76
N LYS A 725 -32.26 42.45 2.68
CA LYS A 725 -32.61 42.66 4.09
C LYS A 725 -33.87 43.50 4.30
N GLU A 726 -34.06 44.57 3.53
CA GLU A 726 -35.26 45.42 3.61
C GLU A 726 -36.54 44.64 3.25
N THR A 727 -36.48 43.81 2.20
CA THR A 727 -37.62 42.99 1.77
C THR A 727 -37.93 41.88 2.76
N ILE A 728 -36.90 41.20 3.28
CA ILE A 728 -37.07 40.12 4.27
C ILE A 728 -37.73 40.68 5.54
N ASN A 729 -37.24 41.80 6.06
CA ASN A 729 -37.79 42.45 7.25
C ASN A 729 -39.24 42.94 7.06
N SER A 730 -39.66 43.16 5.81
CA SER A 730 -41.03 43.63 5.48
C SER A 730 -42.08 42.51 5.46
N ILE A 731 -41.67 41.23 5.50
CA ILE A 731 -42.55 40.06 5.39
C ILE A 731 -42.54 39.29 6.72
N PRO A 732 -43.53 39.50 7.61
CA PRO A 732 -43.59 38.83 8.91
C PRO A 732 -43.66 37.31 8.78
N GLY A 733 -42.81 36.58 9.50
CA GLY A 733 -42.78 35.11 9.50
C GLY A 733 -41.57 34.52 8.79
N TYR A 734 -40.83 35.32 8.02
CA TYR A 734 -39.52 34.93 7.47
C TYR A 734 -38.39 35.74 8.11
N SER A 735 -37.33 35.06 8.52
CA SER A 735 -36.05 35.67 8.89
C SER A 735 -34.97 35.23 7.90
N GLU A 736 -33.87 35.98 7.82
CA GLU A 736 -32.72 35.62 6.98
C GLU A 736 -32.22 34.20 7.31
N SER A 737 -32.04 33.87 8.58
CA SER A 737 -31.64 32.52 9.03
C SER A 737 -32.65 31.43 8.68
N SER A 738 -33.96 31.72 8.81
CA SER A 738 -35.02 30.76 8.48
C SER A 738 -35.10 30.50 6.97
N LEU A 739 -34.90 31.52 6.16
CA LEU A 739 -34.87 31.41 4.70
C LEU A 739 -33.61 30.67 4.23
N LEU A 740 -32.44 30.98 4.79
CA LEU A 740 -31.19 30.26 4.48
C LEU A 740 -31.30 28.77 4.80
N SER A 741 -31.82 28.43 5.98
CA SER A 741 -32.08 27.03 6.36
C SER A 741 -33.06 26.33 5.40
N LEU A 742 -34.09 27.06 4.94
CA LEU A 742 -35.06 26.52 3.99
C LEU A 742 -34.43 26.30 2.60
N VAL A 743 -33.63 27.25 2.10
CA VAL A 743 -32.89 27.11 0.84
C VAL A 743 -31.89 25.95 0.91
N SER A 744 -31.15 25.82 2.01
CA SER A 744 -30.24 24.70 2.24
C SER A 744 -30.99 23.36 2.16
N ARG A 745 -32.16 23.24 2.81
CA ARG A 745 -33.00 22.03 2.72
C ARG A 745 -33.58 21.81 1.32
N ILE A 746 -33.97 22.86 0.59
CA ILE A 746 -34.45 22.72 -0.80
C ILE A 746 -33.36 22.07 -1.68
N LEU A 747 -32.09 22.47 -1.48
CA LEU A 747 -30.97 21.99 -2.30
C LEU A 747 -30.42 20.64 -1.84
N GLN A 748 -30.33 20.40 -0.53
CA GLN A 748 -29.70 19.21 0.05
C GLN A 748 -30.69 18.11 0.44
N GLY A 749 -31.98 18.41 0.45
CA GLY A 749 -33.01 17.55 1.03
C GLY A 749 -33.06 17.63 2.57
N THR A 750 -33.86 16.76 3.17
CA THR A 750 -33.93 16.55 4.62
C THR A 750 -32.64 15.90 5.13
N ALA A 751 -32.47 15.77 6.44
CA ALA A 751 -31.40 14.91 6.90
C ALA A 751 -31.64 13.45 6.51
N THR A 752 -30.57 12.75 6.16
CA THR A 752 -30.58 11.31 5.94
C THR A 752 -30.87 10.58 7.25
N LEU A 753 -31.89 9.74 7.25
CA LEU A 753 -32.27 8.86 8.36
C LEU A 753 -31.89 7.41 7.99
N GLU A 754 -31.39 6.64 8.94
CA GLU A 754 -30.98 5.25 8.72
C GLU A 754 -32.04 4.29 9.27
N TYR A 755 -32.79 3.62 8.41
CA TYR A 755 -33.79 2.63 8.82
C TYR A 755 -33.18 1.23 8.83
N GLU A 756 -33.48 0.41 9.84
CA GLU A 756 -33.12 -1.00 9.83
C GLU A 756 -34.27 -1.82 9.23
N GLU A 757 -34.07 -2.39 8.04
CA GLU A 757 -35.02 -3.29 7.39
C GLU A 757 -34.39 -4.70 7.34
N GLY A 758 -34.74 -5.53 8.34
CA GLY A 758 -34.13 -6.85 8.51
C GLY A 758 -32.64 -6.77 8.88
N SER A 759 -31.75 -7.19 7.97
CA SER A 759 -30.29 -7.09 8.13
C SER A 759 -29.67 -5.93 7.34
N THR A 760 -30.49 -5.12 6.67
CA THR A 760 -30.03 -4.06 5.77
C THR A 760 -30.35 -2.69 6.37
N THR A 761 -29.37 -1.80 6.34
CA THR A 761 -29.57 -0.39 6.69
C THR A 761 -29.98 0.39 5.45
N VAL A 762 -31.14 1.01 5.47
CA VAL A 762 -31.69 1.83 4.38
C VAL A 762 -31.53 3.29 4.71
N GLN A 763 -30.86 4.03 3.84
CA GLN A 763 -30.77 5.49 3.95
C GLN A 763 -32.01 6.12 3.33
N VAL A 764 -32.69 6.95 4.12
CA VAL A 764 -33.94 7.64 3.75
C VAL A 764 -33.71 9.13 3.75
N THR A 765 -33.94 9.77 2.62
CA THR A 765 -33.87 11.24 2.48
C THR A 765 -35.08 11.72 1.69
N ALA A 766 -35.64 12.87 2.08
CA ALA A 766 -36.67 13.54 1.29
C ALA A 766 -36.07 14.73 0.55
N GLU A 767 -36.34 14.80 -0.75
CA GLU A 767 -35.77 15.80 -1.64
C GLU A 767 -36.79 16.23 -2.69
N TYR A 768 -36.58 17.40 -3.29
CA TYR A 768 -37.39 17.81 -4.43
C TYR A 768 -36.86 17.12 -5.70
N PRO A 769 -37.75 16.75 -6.65
CA PRO A 769 -37.32 16.30 -7.97
C PRO A 769 -36.30 17.27 -8.59
N GLU A 770 -35.23 16.75 -9.19
CA GLU A 770 -34.14 17.56 -9.73
C GLU A 770 -34.66 18.68 -10.66
N GLU A 771 -35.68 18.39 -11.48
CA GLU A 771 -36.31 19.34 -12.40
C GLU A 771 -36.78 20.65 -11.75
N LEU A 772 -37.14 20.62 -10.46
CA LEU A 772 -37.63 21.80 -9.71
C LEU A 772 -36.52 22.65 -9.09
N VAL A 773 -35.34 22.07 -8.90
CA VAL A 773 -34.22 22.71 -8.18
C VAL A 773 -32.99 22.90 -9.07
N GLN A 774 -32.91 22.17 -10.18
CA GLN A 774 -31.81 22.23 -11.13
C GLN A 774 -31.84 23.52 -11.93
N GLY A 775 -30.71 24.23 -11.91
CA GLY A 775 -30.52 25.49 -12.62
C GLY A 775 -31.01 26.71 -11.86
N ARG A 776 -30.27 27.82 -12.04
CA ARG A 776 -30.52 29.10 -11.36
C ARG A 776 -31.94 29.62 -11.56
N TYR A 777 -32.50 29.47 -12.76
CA TYR A 777 -33.85 29.95 -13.05
C TYR A 777 -34.88 29.26 -12.14
N ASN A 778 -34.81 27.94 -12.01
CA ASN A 778 -35.74 27.16 -11.20
C ASN A 778 -35.57 27.47 -9.71
N LEU A 779 -34.34 27.49 -9.20
CA LEU A 779 -34.06 27.87 -7.82
C LEU A 779 -34.56 29.30 -7.50
N SER A 780 -34.30 30.28 -8.37
CA SER A 780 -34.73 31.66 -8.14
C SER A 780 -36.25 31.85 -8.20
N ASN A 781 -36.96 31.01 -8.97
CA ASN A 781 -38.42 31.03 -9.06
C ASN A 781 -39.09 30.03 -8.12
N PHE A 782 -38.33 29.30 -7.31
CA PHE A 782 -38.86 28.35 -6.35
C PHE A 782 -39.83 29.05 -5.40
N LEU A 783 -41.05 28.52 -5.29
CA LEU A 783 -42.15 29.14 -4.58
C LEU A 783 -42.15 28.72 -3.12
N LEU A 784 -42.23 29.71 -2.22
CA LEU A 784 -42.41 29.51 -0.78
C LEU A 784 -43.85 29.84 -0.38
N PRO A 785 -44.47 29.08 0.54
CA PRO A 785 -45.81 29.38 1.02
C PRO A 785 -45.81 30.64 1.89
N TYR A 786 -46.78 31.54 1.72
CA TYR A 786 -46.94 32.71 2.59
C TYR A 786 -48.42 33.08 2.73
N LYS A 787 -48.96 32.94 3.95
CA LYS A 787 -50.40 33.11 4.24
C LYS A 787 -51.24 32.23 3.29
N GLN A 788 -52.05 32.82 2.40
CA GLN A 788 -52.86 32.12 1.40
C GLN A 788 -52.26 32.17 -0.02
N GLY A 789 -51.03 32.68 -0.17
CA GLY A 789 -50.36 32.82 -1.46
C GLY A 789 -48.95 32.23 -1.45
N THR A 790 -48.19 32.52 -2.49
CA THR A 790 -46.81 32.07 -2.65
C THR A 790 -45.89 33.24 -2.99
N VAL A 791 -44.63 33.13 -2.60
CA VAL A 791 -43.59 34.13 -2.88
C VAL A 791 -42.36 33.42 -3.44
N PRO A 792 -41.81 33.82 -4.60
CA PRO A 792 -40.64 33.19 -5.17
C PRO A 792 -39.35 33.59 -4.42
N LEU A 793 -38.34 32.72 -4.39
CA LEU A 793 -37.06 32.98 -3.72
C LEU A 793 -36.35 34.26 -4.20
N LYS A 794 -36.42 34.62 -5.48
CA LYS A 794 -35.87 35.86 -6.06
C LYS A 794 -36.44 37.15 -5.43
N HIS A 795 -37.55 37.06 -4.71
CA HIS A 795 -38.08 38.20 -3.98
C HIS A 795 -37.25 38.51 -2.73
N PHE A 796 -36.69 37.47 -2.09
CA PHE A 796 -35.88 37.58 -0.88
C PHE A 796 -34.37 37.69 -1.17
N PHE A 797 -33.91 37.13 -2.30
CA PHE A 797 -32.50 37.04 -2.61
C PHE A 797 -32.16 37.54 -4.03
N ASN A 798 -30.97 38.12 -4.17
CA ASN A 798 -30.31 38.30 -5.45
C ASN A 798 -29.37 37.12 -5.69
N PHE A 799 -29.33 36.62 -6.92
CA PHE A 799 -28.46 35.53 -7.35
C PHE A 799 -27.45 36.08 -8.36
N SER A 800 -26.16 35.90 -8.10
CA SER A 800 -25.06 36.23 -9.02
C SER A 800 -24.17 35.00 -9.23
N GLU A 801 -23.68 34.82 -10.45
CA GLU A 801 -22.74 33.74 -10.76
C GLU A 801 -21.31 34.25 -10.60
N SER A 802 -20.47 33.43 -9.98
CA SER A 802 -19.03 33.58 -9.90
C SER A 802 -18.36 32.28 -10.32
N GLN A 803 -17.07 32.35 -10.64
CA GLN A 803 -16.23 31.17 -10.79
C GLN A 803 -15.08 31.29 -9.79
N SER A 804 -14.78 30.18 -9.12
CA SER A 804 -13.65 30.07 -8.21
C SER A 804 -12.83 28.83 -8.55
N VAL A 805 -11.65 28.73 -7.96
CA VAL A 805 -10.82 27.53 -8.12
C VAL A 805 -11.52 26.36 -7.41
N SER A 806 -11.59 25.20 -8.06
CA SER A 806 -12.27 24.03 -7.47
C SER A 806 -11.55 23.43 -6.26
N GLU A 807 -10.26 23.76 -6.09
CA GLU A 807 -9.36 23.14 -5.13
C GLU A 807 -8.24 24.09 -4.71
N ILE A 808 -7.90 24.09 -3.43
CA ILE A 808 -6.68 24.70 -2.88
C ILE A 808 -5.89 23.62 -2.16
N VAL A 809 -4.58 23.57 -2.41
CA VAL A 809 -3.69 22.64 -1.73
C VAL A 809 -2.67 23.40 -0.90
N SER A 810 -2.41 22.91 0.30
CA SER A 810 -1.41 23.42 1.24
C SER A 810 -0.48 22.28 1.67
N GLU A 811 0.80 22.58 1.82
CA GLU A 811 1.81 21.70 2.38
C GLU A 811 2.45 22.42 3.56
N ASN A 812 2.30 21.88 4.77
CA ASN A 812 2.82 22.45 6.02
C ASN A 812 2.37 23.90 6.30
N GLY A 813 1.18 24.30 5.85
CA GLY A 813 0.66 25.66 6.00
C GLY A 813 0.95 26.59 4.81
N ASP A 814 1.80 26.15 3.87
CA ASP A 814 2.14 26.94 2.69
C ASP A 814 1.30 26.49 1.47
N PRO A 815 0.59 27.41 0.80
CA PRO A 815 -0.21 27.07 -0.38
C PRO A 815 0.69 26.62 -1.55
N VAL A 816 0.34 25.49 -2.16
CA VAL A 816 1.10 24.84 -3.23
C VAL A 816 0.43 25.07 -4.57
N PHE A 817 1.14 25.67 -5.52
CA PHE A 817 0.72 25.81 -6.92
C PHE A 817 1.85 25.34 -7.82
N ARG A 818 1.88 24.04 -8.15
CA ARG A 818 2.99 23.35 -8.81
C ARG A 818 2.57 22.60 -10.06
N VAL A 819 3.42 22.62 -11.09
CA VAL A 819 3.40 21.67 -12.20
C VAL A 819 4.46 20.61 -11.98
N TYR A 820 4.06 19.36 -12.13
CA TYR A 820 4.92 18.20 -12.03
C TYR A 820 5.04 17.52 -13.38
N ALA A 821 6.24 17.04 -13.72
CA ALA A 821 6.45 16.15 -14.86
C ALA A 821 7.40 15.00 -14.51
N ALA A 822 7.16 13.85 -15.14
CA ALA A 822 8.00 12.65 -15.04
C ALA A 822 8.50 12.25 -16.42
N MET A 823 9.79 11.92 -16.51
CA MET A 823 10.40 11.42 -17.73
C MET A 823 9.80 10.05 -18.09
N PRO A 824 9.79 9.66 -19.38
CA PRO A 824 9.37 8.33 -19.78
C PRO A 824 10.17 7.23 -19.05
N PRO A 825 9.55 6.10 -18.69
CA PRO A 825 10.22 4.97 -18.05
C PRO A 825 11.50 4.56 -18.81
N GLY A 826 12.59 4.29 -18.08
CA GLY A 826 13.89 3.92 -18.66
C GLY A 826 14.76 5.09 -19.13
N SER A 827 14.29 6.34 -18.99
CA SER A 827 15.11 7.53 -19.27
C SER A 827 16.28 7.66 -18.29
N ALA A 828 17.48 7.90 -18.81
CA ALA A 828 18.65 8.10 -17.96
C ALA A 828 18.55 9.42 -17.17
N ALA A 829 18.72 9.36 -15.85
CA ALA A 829 18.70 10.53 -14.96
C ALA A 829 19.65 11.67 -15.39
N ALA A 830 20.74 11.34 -16.10
CA ALA A 830 21.66 12.33 -16.66
C ALA A 830 21.02 13.29 -17.68
N LYS A 831 19.90 12.89 -18.32
CA LYS A 831 19.17 13.74 -19.27
C LYS A 831 18.29 14.80 -18.60
N ARG A 832 17.98 14.63 -17.31
CA ARG A 832 17.03 15.48 -16.59
C ARG A 832 17.38 16.96 -16.64
N ALA A 833 18.63 17.32 -16.33
CA ALA A 833 19.07 18.71 -16.38
C ALA A 833 18.99 19.33 -17.80
N ALA A 834 19.21 18.53 -18.84
CA ALA A 834 19.08 18.99 -20.21
C ALA A 834 17.61 19.23 -20.60
N LEU A 835 16.71 18.33 -20.18
CA LEU A 835 15.27 18.46 -20.41
C LEU A 835 14.65 19.63 -19.62
N GLU A 836 15.10 19.84 -18.38
CA GLU A 836 14.68 20.99 -17.56
C GLU A 836 15.08 22.32 -18.22
N ASN A 837 16.32 22.42 -18.72
CA ASN A 837 16.76 23.61 -19.46
C ASN A 837 15.95 23.82 -20.74
N GLN A 838 15.63 22.74 -21.47
CA GLN A 838 14.78 22.83 -22.66
C GLN A 838 13.38 23.36 -22.33
N VAL A 839 12.76 22.89 -21.24
CA VAL A 839 11.47 23.43 -20.77
C VAL A 839 11.59 24.90 -20.40
N LYS A 840 12.67 25.28 -19.72
CA LYS A 840 12.89 26.67 -19.33
C LYS A 840 12.97 27.61 -20.52
N GLU A 841 13.74 27.25 -21.55
CA GLU A 841 13.83 28.02 -22.80
C GLU A 841 12.46 28.15 -23.50
N GLU A 842 11.68 27.08 -23.53
CA GLU A 842 10.36 27.07 -24.16
C GLU A 842 9.31 27.88 -23.38
N LEU A 843 9.35 27.82 -22.05
CA LEU A 843 8.50 28.66 -21.20
C LEU A 843 8.88 30.15 -21.34
N ASP A 844 10.18 30.48 -21.34
CA ASP A 844 10.64 31.86 -21.56
C ASP A 844 10.23 32.40 -22.95
N ALA A 845 10.11 31.53 -23.95
CA ALA A 845 9.71 31.91 -25.30
C ALA A 845 8.18 32.06 -25.49
N LYS A 846 7.37 31.18 -24.86
CA LYS A 846 5.93 31.06 -25.13
C LYS A 846 5.02 31.61 -24.02
N LEU A 847 5.52 31.73 -22.79
CA LEU A 847 4.72 32.16 -21.65
C LEU A 847 5.02 33.63 -21.29
N THR A 848 3.99 34.47 -21.32
CA THR A 848 4.09 35.84 -20.79
C THR A 848 3.54 35.85 -19.37
N LEU A 849 4.38 36.19 -18.38
CA LEU A 849 3.99 36.26 -16.97
C LEU A 849 3.33 37.62 -16.65
N PRO A 850 2.19 37.64 -15.93
CA PRO A 850 1.62 38.86 -15.40
C PRO A 850 2.53 39.52 -14.35
N ALA A 851 2.37 40.82 -14.12
CA ALA A 851 3.14 41.55 -13.14
C ALA A 851 2.91 40.99 -11.71
N GLY A 852 3.98 40.72 -10.97
CA GLY A 852 3.91 40.15 -9.63
C GLY A 852 3.93 38.62 -9.57
N TYR A 853 3.99 37.93 -10.72
CA TYR A 853 4.07 36.48 -10.80
C TYR A 853 5.48 36.00 -11.11
N THR A 854 5.90 34.92 -10.46
CA THR A 854 7.23 34.31 -10.68
C THR A 854 7.14 32.80 -10.75
N LEU A 855 7.92 32.20 -11.65
CA LEU A 855 8.13 30.76 -11.72
C LEU A 855 9.39 30.37 -10.97
N ILE A 856 9.31 29.31 -10.18
CA ILE A 856 10.44 28.73 -9.46
C ILE A 856 10.58 27.28 -9.88
N PHE A 857 11.73 26.96 -10.48
CA PHE A 857 12.12 25.57 -10.74
C PHE A 857 12.68 25.00 -9.44
N GLU A 858 11.95 24.07 -8.86
CA GLU A 858 12.35 23.40 -7.62
C GLU A 858 13.23 22.18 -7.97
N ASN A 859 14.19 21.88 -7.12
CA ASN A 859 14.96 20.64 -7.25
C ASN A 859 14.28 19.53 -6.42
N PRO A 860 13.63 18.54 -7.05
CA PRO A 860 12.93 17.46 -6.35
C PRO A 860 13.83 16.40 -5.69
N GLN A 861 15.14 16.63 -5.56
CA GLN A 861 16.08 15.72 -4.90
C GLN A 861 16.30 16.02 -3.42
#